data_AF-A0A0F7RV09-F1
#
_entry.id   AF-A0A0F7RV09-F1
#
_cell.length_a   1.000
_cell.length_b   1.000
_cell.length_c   1.000
_cell.angle_alpha   90.00
_cell.angle_beta   90.00
_cell.angle_gamma   90.00
#
_symmetry.space_group_name_H-M   'P 1'
#
loop_
_entity.id
_entity.type
_entity.pdbx_description
1 polymer ?
#
loop_
_entity_poly.entity_id
_entity_poly.type
_entity_poly.pdbx_seq_one_letter_code
_entity_poly.pdbx_strand_id
1 'polypeptide(L)'
;MASTAAGELARELARKALMNDARQEEAITVNQRALIDKILARYAAEFTVFRELLQNADDAGATHCELRFESQRAQSAASASDASAHVASTLNLLPDFKATLSNWVFRNDGKPFGNDDWSRLRRIAEGNPDPDRIGAFGVGFYSLFSICEEPIVSSGDQLMGFFWKGDALFTKRATNQDRQNSPSGNPWTTFFMALREPSPFPDSPMALAKFLATSLTFTTKIRSIGLYWDDHLLCKLDKKLALPKSMPMPGHLNAYSPGRIMRVRDLESTAVQIDVQALQLVIDAAEKDKPSLKQSFASALGKSAGGGLTSMLQSAFGFGSSSAKEKERERERELQKRSQAEAAQEQENRRLDATAASLTSVSASIHLRIATAHVGVSADKAFEREIERSTKKPPPKVTAFHLIFTGKEEYDASFPDESEDADASVSITSSAAALDRGVCQIFSGLMPRLEDQGHAFIGFRTHQTTGFSGHIAARFIPTVERESLDFVDRYCAQWNSELLSMGGYVARAVYENELIDIGRLWTNTFADKRPAKDDDPLAKALKDRALHLMRFFTFRASSPSSRVSSLFLTSFFGSARQNTISLMSTRGVEHSAAVRIPNALLSDFVKDLAVIPPDHVEEAPDFVREVRSRNLVQDITMDDVFQELSSRALTPAEMVACLKWWVSVAAHPSYDISLRSKLLNSAMLTIADPKDAAVPEKIQPLSVVRFYLNASRLPTDLPLPDTCLSYEVSKLFTTNELSRVFGWSELTVPAWLKNLVQISIQAQRSSSKTMAETNLQTSPAFAEKVLLTLSRAWFSSPSAQHDEIQQLLAEVTCIPTRLQMQKPNDAYFANVSLFSDLPIVELPTAQVKGNLEKVLIALGVRRHVELQMVFNRLVAGGGWSHVDLVSYLASNKETLSELEKERLKKTAIFPKHGEVGPLKEDGKPRIIRHRASDLYEPTEALKALQLPVLDWAHKPWKPSSEEARFVFDLGLRRYPPMETVLELASTSTDAALRSRALAFFFDKFHAHY
;
A
#
# COMPACT_ATOMS: atom_id res chain seq x y z
N MET A 1 18.89 39.53 -42.11
CA MET A 1 18.16 40.37 -43.09
C MET A 1 18.39 39.99 -44.56
N ALA A 2 19.42 39.21 -44.94
CA ALA A 2 19.62 38.80 -46.35
C ALA A 2 18.68 37.68 -46.86
N SER A 3 17.80 37.13 -46.01
CA SER A 3 16.96 35.97 -46.32
C SER A 3 15.54 36.35 -46.78
N THR A 4 14.95 37.44 -46.29
CA THR A 4 13.51 37.74 -46.53
C THR A 4 13.29 38.15 -47.97
N ALA A 5 14.30 38.80 -48.54
CA ALA A 5 14.39 39.10 -49.96
C ALA A 5 14.39 37.85 -50.84
N ALA A 6 14.83 36.67 -50.35
CA ALA A 6 14.99 35.48 -51.20
C ALA A 6 13.67 34.75 -51.49
N GLY A 7 12.73 34.69 -50.55
CA GLY A 7 11.43 34.03 -50.72
C GLY A 7 10.51 34.79 -51.68
N GLU A 8 10.37 36.10 -51.47
CA GLU A 8 9.60 36.99 -52.34
C GLU A 8 10.22 37.11 -53.73
N LEU A 9 11.55 37.22 -53.83
CA LEU A 9 12.26 37.21 -55.10
C LEU A 9 12.05 35.89 -55.84
N ALA A 10 12.14 34.74 -55.17
CA ALA A 10 11.90 33.43 -55.78
C ALA A 10 10.48 33.31 -56.33
N ARG A 11 9.48 33.81 -55.59
CA ARG A 11 8.10 33.87 -56.06
C ARG A 11 7.93 34.77 -57.28
N GLU A 12 8.46 35.99 -57.23
CA GLU A 12 8.33 36.96 -58.33
C GLU A 12 9.07 36.48 -59.58
N LEU A 13 10.22 35.81 -59.41
CA LEU A 13 10.92 35.10 -60.48
C LEU A 13 10.08 33.96 -61.05
N ALA A 14 9.43 33.14 -60.21
CA ALA A 14 8.53 32.09 -60.67
C ALA A 14 7.32 32.64 -61.44
N ARG A 15 6.73 33.74 -60.95
CA ARG A 15 5.62 34.45 -61.62
C ARG A 15 6.06 35.02 -62.97
N LYS A 16 7.22 35.68 -63.03
CA LYS A 16 7.81 36.18 -64.29
C LYS A 16 8.10 35.06 -65.26
N ALA A 17 8.66 33.93 -64.79
CA ALA A 17 8.91 32.76 -65.63
C ALA A 17 7.60 32.21 -66.22
N LEU A 18 6.54 32.12 -65.42
CA LEU A 18 5.20 31.70 -65.88
C LEU A 18 4.60 32.68 -66.90
N MET A 19 4.74 33.99 -66.70
CA MET A 19 4.24 34.98 -67.65
C MET A 19 5.00 34.93 -69.00
N ASN A 20 6.32 34.77 -68.94
CA ASN A 20 7.19 34.81 -70.12
C ASN A 20 7.28 33.49 -70.89
N ASP A 21 6.87 32.36 -70.30
CA ASP A 21 6.90 31.05 -70.97
C ASP A 21 5.86 30.98 -72.11
N ALA A 22 6.25 30.40 -73.24
CA ALA A 22 5.43 30.31 -74.44
C ALA A 22 4.47 29.10 -74.45
N ARG A 23 4.51 28.22 -73.43
CA ARG A 23 3.58 27.09 -73.32
C ARG A 23 2.13 27.54 -73.23
N GLN A 24 1.24 26.73 -73.81
CA GLN A 24 -0.19 26.97 -73.78
C GLN A 24 -0.77 26.84 -72.37
N GLU A 25 -1.81 27.62 -72.13
CA GLU A 25 -2.62 27.57 -70.94
C GLU A 25 -3.66 26.44 -71.06
N GLU A 26 -3.85 25.70 -69.98
CA GLU A 26 -4.67 24.50 -69.98
C GLU A 26 -5.75 24.61 -68.91
N ALA A 27 -7.01 24.31 -69.27
CA ALA A 27 -8.13 24.29 -68.34
C ALA A 27 -8.07 23.08 -67.41
N ILE A 28 -8.47 23.26 -66.15
CA ILE A 28 -8.65 22.18 -65.17
C ILE A 28 -9.96 21.41 -65.47
N THR A 29 -10.02 20.11 -65.14
CA THR A 29 -11.21 19.29 -65.44
C THR A 29 -12.48 19.80 -64.76
N VAL A 30 -12.37 20.19 -63.49
CA VAL A 30 -13.42 20.88 -62.73
C VAL A 30 -12.92 22.30 -62.49
N ASN A 31 -13.31 23.23 -63.36
CA ASN A 31 -12.75 24.57 -63.39
C ASN A 31 -13.69 25.67 -62.89
N GLN A 32 -14.96 25.39 -62.60
CA GLN A 32 -15.90 26.42 -62.17
C GLN A 32 -15.66 26.85 -60.72
N ARG A 33 -15.54 28.17 -60.51
CA ARG A 33 -15.32 28.79 -59.20
C ARG A 33 -16.32 28.35 -58.13
N ALA A 34 -17.61 28.42 -58.44
CA ALA A 34 -18.67 28.03 -57.52
C ALA A 34 -18.59 26.55 -57.08
N LEU A 35 -18.10 25.65 -57.94
CA LEU A 35 -17.96 24.24 -57.60
C LEU A 35 -16.74 23.98 -56.71
N ILE A 36 -15.63 24.68 -56.97
CA ILE A 36 -14.45 24.65 -56.10
C ILE A 36 -14.79 25.24 -54.73
N ASP A 37 -15.44 26.42 -54.68
CA ASP A 37 -15.87 27.04 -53.43
C ASP A 37 -16.84 26.13 -52.64
N LYS A 38 -17.73 25.41 -53.33
CA LYS A 38 -18.61 24.42 -52.69
C LYS A 38 -17.85 23.21 -52.13
N ILE A 39 -16.76 22.79 -52.77
CA ILE A 39 -15.88 21.75 -52.23
C ILE A 39 -15.20 22.31 -50.98
N LEU A 40 -14.60 23.51 -51.05
CA LEU A 40 -13.88 24.17 -49.96
C LEU A 40 -14.75 24.49 -48.75
N ALA A 41 -16.02 24.81 -48.93
CA ALA A 41 -16.96 25.02 -47.84
C ALA A 41 -17.13 23.78 -46.93
N ARG A 42 -16.75 22.59 -47.41
CA ARG A 42 -16.71 21.35 -46.64
C ARG A 42 -15.36 21.09 -45.94
N TYR A 43 -14.36 21.96 -46.15
CA TYR A 43 -12.99 21.89 -45.60
C TYR A 43 -12.71 23.10 -44.67
N ALA A 44 -13.66 23.46 -43.81
CA ALA A 44 -13.59 24.66 -42.99
C ALA A 44 -12.86 24.51 -41.64
N ALA A 45 -12.27 23.34 -41.35
CA ALA A 45 -11.54 23.13 -40.10
C ALA A 45 -10.24 23.94 -40.01
N GLU A 46 -9.86 24.23 -38.77
CA GLU A 46 -8.62 24.90 -38.40
C GLU A 46 -7.39 24.19 -39.00
N PHE A 47 -6.45 24.97 -39.54
CA PHE A 47 -5.19 24.49 -40.12
C PHE A 47 -5.31 23.41 -41.23
N THR A 48 -6.48 23.24 -41.83
CA THR A 48 -6.72 22.24 -42.89
C THR A 48 -5.73 22.33 -44.05
N VAL A 49 -5.33 23.54 -44.46
CA VAL A 49 -4.32 23.73 -45.51
C VAL A 49 -2.99 23.09 -45.14
N PHE A 50 -2.51 23.33 -43.92
CA PHE A 50 -1.24 22.78 -43.43
C PHE A 50 -1.31 21.27 -43.27
N ARG A 51 -2.46 20.76 -42.82
CA ARG A 51 -2.76 19.33 -42.74
C ARG A 51 -2.53 18.63 -44.09
N GLU A 52 -3.20 19.10 -45.14
CA GLU A 52 -3.11 18.47 -46.46
C GLU A 52 -1.70 18.61 -47.06
N LEU A 53 -1.04 19.76 -46.85
CA LEU A 53 0.35 19.97 -47.32
C LEU A 53 1.35 19.03 -46.63
N LEU A 54 1.26 18.87 -45.31
CA LEU A 54 2.10 17.93 -44.56
C LEU A 54 1.81 16.48 -44.94
N GLN A 55 0.55 16.10 -45.17
CA GLN A 55 0.20 14.76 -45.65
C GLN A 55 0.86 14.47 -47.00
N ASN A 56 0.73 15.41 -47.94
CA ASN A 56 1.29 15.29 -49.28
C ASN A 56 2.82 15.20 -49.23
N ALA A 57 3.45 15.95 -48.32
CA ALA A 57 4.89 15.88 -48.09
C ALA A 57 5.33 14.52 -47.52
N ASP A 58 4.64 13.99 -46.50
CA ASP A 58 4.94 12.67 -45.92
C ASP A 58 4.78 11.56 -46.95
N ASP A 59 3.67 11.60 -47.72
CA ASP A 59 3.43 10.70 -48.85
C ASP A 59 4.59 10.81 -49.85
N ALA A 60 5.01 12.02 -50.23
CA ALA A 60 6.14 12.24 -51.15
C ALA A 60 7.51 11.78 -50.61
N GLY A 61 7.58 11.36 -49.34
CA GLY A 61 8.81 10.91 -48.71
C GLY A 61 9.66 12.03 -48.14
N ALA A 62 9.08 13.20 -47.89
CA ALA A 62 9.79 14.33 -47.29
C ALA A 62 10.27 14.00 -45.88
N THR A 63 11.45 14.48 -45.55
CA THR A 63 12.04 14.43 -44.20
C THR A 63 12.06 15.80 -43.54
N HIS A 64 12.09 16.89 -44.32
CA HIS A 64 12.09 18.27 -43.85
C HIS A 64 10.96 19.05 -44.52
N CYS A 65 10.19 19.77 -43.70
CA CYS A 65 9.15 20.68 -44.15
C CYS A 65 9.37 22.06 -43.52
N GLU A 66 9.03 23.12 -44.25
CA GLU A 66 9.00 24.47 -43.70
C GLU A 66 7.71 25.20 -44.07
N LEU A 67 7.19 25.94 -43.09
CA LEU A 67 6.06 26.84 -43.21
C LEU A 67 6.54 28.26 -42.91
N ARG A 68 6.36 29.18 -43.85
CA ARG A 68 6.85 30.56 -43.75
C ARG A 68 5.70 31.54 -43.99
N PHE A 69 5.58 32.52 -43.10
CA PHE A 69 4.61 33.62 -43.19
C PHE A 69 5.33 34.94 -43.48
N GLU A 70 4.81 35.68 -44.45
CA GLU A 70 5.40 36.96 -44.89
C GLU A 70 4.40 38.11 -44.70
N SER A 71 4.79 39.12 -43.91
CA SER A 71 3.99 40.31 -43.62
C SER A 71 4.20 41.42 -44.67
N GLN A 72 3.21 42.30 -44.82
CA GLN A 72 3.32 43.48 -45.69
C GLN A 72 4.42 44.47 -45.26
N ARG A 73 4.77 44.47 -43.97
CA ARG A 73 5.81 45.34 -43.42
C ARG A 73 7.21 44.90 -43.88
N ALA A 74 7.44 43.60 -43.98
CA ALA A 74 8.69 43.06 -44.54
C ALA A 74 8.87 43.44 -46.03
N GLN A 75 7.78 43.44 -46.80
CA GLN A 75 7.78 43.83 -48.23
C GLN A 75 8.15 45.30 -48.47
N SER A 76 7.67 46.18 -47.59
CA SER A 76 7.97 47.62 -47.65
C SER A 76 9.38 47.96 -47.14
N ALA A 77 9.96 47.12 -46.28
CA ALA A 77 11.35 47.27 -45.83
C ALA A 77 12.39 46.78 -46.86
N ALA A 78 12.08 45.74 -47.64
CA ALA A 78 12.96 45.22 -48.70
C ALA A 78 13.07 46.13 -49.94
N SER A 79 12.13 47.06 -50.11
CA SER A 79 12.04 47.99 -51.25
C SER A 79 12.63 49.38 -50.96
N ALA A 80 13.12 49.65 -49.74
CA ALA A 80 13.71 50.93 -49.36
C ALA A 80 15.23 50.98 -49.67
N SER A 81 15.66 52.03 -50.39
CA SER A 81 17.08 52.29 -50.72
C SER A 81 17.93 52.66 -49.49
N ASP A 82 19.22 52.29 -49.53
CA ASP A 82 20.28 52.34 -48.49
C ASP A 82 20.39 53.58 -47.56
N ALA A 83 19.71 54.71 -47.82
CA ALA A 83 19.87 55.94 -47.05
C ALA A 83 19.00 56.04 -45.77
N SER A 84 17.95 55.22 -45.61
CA SER A 84 17.07 55.22 -44.42
C SER A 84 17.32 54.06 -43.44
N ALA A 85 18.28 53.18 -43.75
CA ALA A 85 18.53 51.93 -43.02
C ALA A 85 18.96 52.15 -41.54
N HIS A 86 19.60 53.28 -41.22
CA HIS A 86 20.11 53.51 -39.86
C HIS A 86 19.04 53.85 -38.82
N VAL A 87 17.89 54.44 -39.21
CA VAL A 87 16.81 54.82 -38.27
C VAL A 87 15.70 53.75 -38.21
N ALA A 88 15.57 52.90 -39.24
CA ALA A 88 14.62 51.78 -39.25
C ALA A 88 15.10 50.55 -38.44
N SER A 89 16.38 50.50 -38.06
CA SER A 89 17.02 49.32 -37.48
C SER A 89 16.58 48.96 -36.05
N THR A 90 16.06 49.92 -35.27
CA THR A 90 15.66 49.69 -33.87
C THR A 90 14.19 49.31 -33.69
N LEU A 91 13.34 49.46 -34.71
CA LEU A 91 11.89 49.15 -34.65
C LEU A 91 11.52 47.75 -35.19
N ASN A 92 12.44 47.03 -35.83
CA ASN A 92 12.18 45.77 -36.55
C ASN A 92 12.82 44.53 -35.91
N LEU A 93 13.17 44.56 -34.61
CA LEU A 93 13.87 43.45 -33.95
C LEU A 93 12.97 42.24 -33.63
N LEU A 94 11.66 42.43 -33.45
CA LEU A 94 10.73 41.37 -33.07
C LEU A 94 9.70 41.08 -34.17
N PRO A 95 9.33 39.81 -34.39
CA PRO A 95 8.16 39.44 -35.19
C PRO A 95 6.88 40.12 -34.66
N ASP A 96 6.11 40.73 -35.56
CA ASP A 96 4.80 41.32 -35.25
C ASP A 96 3.68 40.35 -35.65
N PHE A 97 3.20 39.56 -34.69
CA PHE A 97 2.11 38.58 -34.92
C PHE A 97 0.76 39.22 -35.24
N LYS A 98 0.62 40.55 -35.06
CA LYS A 98 -0.59 41.30 -35.45
C LYS A 98 -0.50 41.88 -36.85
N ALA A 99 0.67 41.82 -37.49
CA ALA A 99 0.84 42.32 -38.84
C ALA A 99 -0.03 41.51 -39.82
N THR A 100 -0.55 42.20 -40.82
CA THR A 100 -1.23 41.56 -41.94
C THR A 100 -0.23 40.76 -42.76
N LEU A 101 -0.51 39.47 -42.89
CA LEU A 101 0.21 38.57 -43.77
C LEU A 101 -0.25 38.81 -45.20
N SER A 102 0.64 38.54 -46.15
CA SER A 102 0.39 38.71 -47.58
C SER A 102 0.68 37.43 -48.36
N ASN A 103 1.69 36.67 -47.93
CA ASN A 103 2.04 35.39 -48.54
C ASN A 103 2.27 34.33 -47.48
N TRP A 104 1.85 33.11 -47.82
CA TRP A 104 2.25 31.89 -47.14
C TRP A 104 3.11 31.08 -48.10
N VAL A 105 4.20 30.50 -47.59
CA VAL A 105 5.08 29.61 -48.36
C VAL A 105 5.23 28.30 -47.61
N PHE A 106 4.95 27.18 -48.28
CA PHE A 106 5.23 25.85 -47.77
C PHE A 106 6.25 25.15 -48.66
N ARG A 107 7.30 24.57 -48.08
CA ARG A 107 8.28 23.79 -48.85
C ARG A 107 8.61 22.46 -48.17
N ASN A 108 8.85 21.43 -48.99
CA ASN A 108 9.22 20.09 -48.53
C ASN A 108 10.31 19.47 -49.43
N ASP A 109 11.13 18.61 -48.85
CA ASP A 109 12.28 17.97 -49.52
C ASP A 109 11.97 16.55 -50.03
N GLY A 110 10.68 16.26 -50.25
CA GLY A 110 10.22 14.98 -50.77
C GLY A 110 10.59 14.77 -52.24
N LYS A 111 10.18 13.63 -52.79
CA LYS A 111 10.42 13.30 -54.19
C LYS A 111 9.83 14.39 -55.12
N PRO A 112 10.62 14.95 -56.06
CA PRO A 112 10.12 15.90 -57.04
C PRO A 112 8.96 15.33 -57.86
N PHE A 113 8.05 16.21 -58.26
CA PHE A 113 6.84 15.83 -58.98
C PHE A 113 7.18 15.18 -60.32
N GLY A 114 6.66 13.98 -60.54
CA GLY A 114 6.69 13.32 -61.84
C GLY A 114 5.59 13.82 -62.77
N ASN A 115 5.61 13.37 -64.02
CA ASN A 115 4.59 13.74 -65.02
C ASN A 115 3.15 13.40 -64.56
N ASP A 116 2.98 12.31 -63.81
CA ASP A 116 1.70 11.90 -63.27
C ASP A 116 1.22 12.83 -62.15
N ASP A 117 2.13 13.30 -61.29
CA ASP A 117 1.81 14.26 -60.21
C ASP A 117 1.33 15.59 -60.81
N TRP A 118 2.08 16.11 -61.80
CA TRP A 118 1.69 17.30 -62.55
C TRP A 118 0.36 17.14 -63.30
N SER A 119 0.07 15.93 -63.77
CA SER A 119 -1.21 15.65 -64.43
C SER A 119 -2.37 15.57 -63.44
N ARG A 120 -2.16 15.00 -62.25
CA ARG A 120 -3.16 14.94 -61.17
C ARG A 120 -3.50 16.31 -60.61
N LEU A 121 -2.54 17.24 -60.51
CA LEU A 121 -2.81 18.63 -60.12
C LEU A 121 -3.82 19.36 -61.02
N ARG A 122 -4.07 18.87 -62.24
CA ARG A 122 -5.05 19.43 -63.18
C ARG A 122 -6.41 18.72 -63.13
N ARG A 123 -6.56 17.68 -62.30
CA ARG A 123 -7.76 16.85 -62.23
C ARG A 123 -8.33 16.80 -60.81
N ILE A 124 -9.38 17.60 -60.57
CA ILE A 124 -10.08 17.60 -59.28
C ILE A 124 -10.80 16.27 -59.09
N ALA A 125 -10.81 15.76 -57.86
CA ALA A 125 -11.52 14.55 -57.46
C ALA A 125 -10.95 13.24 -58.06
N GLU A 126 -9.75 13.29 -58.66
CA GLU A 126 -9.00 12.12 -59.11
C GLU A 126 -7.85 11.84 -58.12
N GLY A 127 -8.12 10.97 -57.14
CA GLY A 127 -7.15 10.62 -56.10
C GLY A 127 -6.02 9.72 -56.58
N ASN A 128 -5.02 9.52 -55.72
CA ASN A 128 -3.91 8.63 -56.02
C ASN A 128 -4.39 7.16 -55.93
N PRO A 129 -4.32 6.36 -57.00
CA PRO A 129 -4.76 4.95 -56.98
C PRO A 129 -3.85 4.05 -56.13
N ASP A 130 -2.67 4.53 -55.75
CA ASP A 130 -1.72 3.81 -54.90
C ASP A 130 -2.38 3.48 -53.55
N PRO A 131 -2.50 2.18 -53.20
CA PRO A 131 -3.04 1.78 -51.92
C PRO A 131 -2.18 2.27 -50.76
N ASP A 132 -0.88 2.51 -50.90
CA ASP A 132 -0.03 2.88 -49.76
C ASP A 132 -0.14 4.38 -49.39
N ARG A 133 -0.86 5.17 -50.19
CA ARG A 133 -1.05 6.62 -49.97
C ARG A 133 -2.32 6.90 -49.19
N ILE A 134 -2.23 7.81 -48.22
CA ILE A 134 -3.35 8.20 -47.37
C ILE A 134 -4.40 9.00 -48.18
N GLY A 135 -3.96 9.86 -49.12
CA GLY A 135 -4.85 10.63 -49.97
C GLY A 135 -5.65 9.76 -50.96
N ALA A 136 -6.99 9.70 -50.80
CA ALA A 136 -7.87 8.88 -51.65
C ALA A 136 -8.68 9.65 -52.70
N PHE A 137 -8.99 10.93 -52.45
CA PHE A 137 -9.95 11.68 -53.27
C PHE A 137 -9.35 12.83 -54.10
N GLY A 138 -8.03 13.09 -54.03
CA GLY A 138 -7.37 14.05 -54.94
C GLY A 138 -7.79 15.51 -54.80
N VAL A 139 -8.41 15.89 -53.67
CA VAL A 139 -8.92 17.25 -53.41
C VAL A 139 -8.07 18.04 -52.41
N GLY A 140 -7.11 17.40 -51.72
CA GLY A 140 -6.32 18.02 -50.66
C GLY A 140 -5.51 19.24 -51.14
N PHE A 141 -4.90 19.17 -52.34
CA PHE A 141 -4.21 20.32 -52.93
C PHE A 141 -5.14 21.53 -53.15
N TYR A 142 -6.41 21.29 -53.46
CA TYR A 142 -7.34 22.39 -53.74
C TYR A 142 -7.69 23.19 -52.49
N SER A 143 -7.41 22.69 -51.27
CA SER A 143 -7.60 23.47 -50.05
C SER A 143 -6.81 24.79 -50.06
N LEU A 144 -5.72 24.89 -50.82
CA LEU A 144 -4.96 26.15 -50.98
C LEU A 144 -5.85 27.29 -51.51
N PHE A 145 -6.87 26.98 -52.30
CA PHE A 145 -7.79 27.97 -52.82
C PHE A 145 -8.65 28.62 -51.74
N SER A 146 -8.75 28.07 -50.52
CA SER A 146 -9.48 28.72 -49.42
C SER A 146 -8.80 30.00 -48.93
N ILE A 147 -7.49 30.15 -49.20
CA ILE A 147 -6.68 31.30 -48.77
C ILE A 147 -6.03 32.06 -49.94
N CYS A 148 -5.92 31.46 -51.12
CA CYS A 148 -5.18 32.01 -52.27
C CYS A 148 -5.97 31.87 -53.57
N GLU A 149 -5.94 32.87 -54.47
CA GLU A 149 -6.56 32.77 -55.80
C GLU A 149 -5.62 32.15 -56.86
N GLU A 150 -4.32 32.44 -56.76
CA GLU A 150 -3.33 32.12 -57.79
C GLU A 150 -2.11 31.40 -57.19
N PRO A 151 -2.25 30.16 -56.69
CA PRO A 151 -1.12 29.42 -56.14
C PRO A 151 -0.10 29.08 -57.23
N ILE A 152 1.18 29.10 -56.86
CA ILE A 152 2.29 28.65 -57.72
C ILE A 152 2.99 27.47 -57.06
N VAL A 153 3.15 26.39 -57.81
CA VAL A 153 3.88 25.19 -57.40
C VAL A 153 5.20 25.13 -58.14
N SER A 154 6.30 24.97 -57.40
CA SER A 154 7.64 24.71 -57.93
C SER A 154 8.09 23.34 -57.47
N SER A 155 8.51 22.47 -58.38
CA SER A 155 9.07 21.17 -58.03
C SER A 155 10.04 20.70 -59.10
N GLY A 156 11.28 20.40 -58.70
CA GLY A 156 12.34 20.02 -59.63
C GLY A 156 12.62 21.11 -60.67
N ASP A 157 12.47 20.77 -61.94
CA ASP A 157 12.72 21.65 -63.08
C ASP A 157 11.44 22.33 -63.62
N GLN A 158 10.29 22.13 -62.98
CA GLN A 158 9.01 22.63 -63.46
C GLN A 158 8.32 23.55 -62.45
N LEU A 159 7.63 24.54 -63.02
CA LEU A 159 6.71 25.45 -62.34
C LEU A 159 5.30 25.22 -62.89
N MET A 160 4.30 25.34 -62.05
CA MET A 160 2.89 25.40 -62.44
C MET A 160 2.19 26.53 -61.69
N GLY A 161 1.68 27.51 -62.42
CA GLY A 161 0.85 28.58 -61.89
C GLY A 161 -0.62 28.32 -62.17
N PHE A 162 -1.47 28.60 -61.19
CA PHE A 162 -2.93 28.55 -61.32
C PHE A 162 -3.46 29.98 -61.40
N PHE A 163 -4.47 30.22 -62.24
CA PHE A 163 -5.09 31.54 -62.39
C PHE A 163 -6.51 31.43 -62.96
N TRP A 164 -7.33 32.44 -62.68
CA TRP A 164 -8.73 32.48 -63.11
C TRP A 164 -8.90 33.29 -64.40
N LYS A 165 -9.71 32.76 -65.33
CA LYS A 165 -10.24 33.49 -66.49
C LYS A 165 -11.75 33.55 -66.38
N GLY A 166 -12.28 34.68 -65.92
CA GLY A 166 -13.67 34.75 -65.48
C GLY A 166 -13.88 33.76 -64.32
N ASP A 167 -14.88 32.88 -64.45
CA ASP A 167 -15.19 31.85 -63.43
C ASP A 167 -14.50 30.50 -63.67
N ALA A 168 -13.60 30.41 -64.65
CA ALA A 168 -12.91 29.17 -65.02
C ALA A 168 -11.43 29.19 -64.58
N LEU A 169 -11.01 28.15 -63.86
CA LEU A 169 -9.62 27.94 -63.39
C LEU A 169 -8.74 27.30 -64.49
N PHE A 170 -7.59 27.92 -64.73
CA PHE A 170 -6.57 27.48 -65.68
C PHE A 170 -5.23 27.27 -65.00
N THR A 171 -4.36 26.53 -65.70
CA THR A 171 -2.96 26.34 -65.32
C THR A 171 -2.02 26.74 -66.45
N LYS A 172 -0.82 27.21 -66.09
CA LYS A 172 0.28 27.43 -67.03
C LYS A 172 1.55 26.81 -66.46
N ARG A 173 2.37 26.21 -67.33
CA ARG A 173 3.64 25.61 -66.95
C ARG A 173 4.82 26.47 -67.39
N ALA A 174 5.87 26.50 -66.57
CA ALA A 174 7.15 27.12 -66.90
C ALA A 174 8.31 26.24 -66.42
N THR A 175 9.53 26.57 -66.87
CA THR A 175 10.75 25.88 -66.42
C THR A 175 11.26 26.60 -65.18
N ASN A 176 11.55 25.86 -64.12
CA ASN A 176 12.11 26.44 -62.91
C ASN A 176 13.60 26.75 -63.11
N GLN A 177 13.94 28.03 -63.12
CA GLN A 177 15.31 28.52 -63.26
C GLN A 177 16.02 28.68 -61.90
N ASP A 178 15.28 28.80 -60.80
CA ASP A 178 15.82 28.93 -59.44
C ASP A 178 15.61 27.64 -58.65
N ARG A 179 16.60 26.73 -58.76
CA ARG A 179 16.58 25.46 -58.04
C ARG A 179 17.25 25.63 -56.68
N GLN A 180 16.42 25.67 -55.64
CA GLN A 180 16.90 25.65 -54.27
C GLN A 180 16.90 24.22 -53.74
N ASN A 181 18.00 23.82 -53.12
CA ASN A 181 18.10 22.54 -52.42
C ASN A 181 17.85 22.73 -50.92
N SER A 182 17.29 21.70 -50.31
CA SER A 182 17.10 21.57 -48.87
C SER A 182 18.41 21.23 -48.16
N PRO A 183 18.46 21.35 -46.82
CA PRO A 183 19.60 20.89 -46.02
C PRO A 183 19.95 19.41 -46.22
N SER A 184 18.98 18.57 -46.63
CA SER A 184 19.20 17.15 -46.93
C SER A 184 19.83 16.91 -48.32
N GLY A 185 20.05 17.98 -49.11
CA GLY A 185 20.59 17.91 -50.46
C GLY A 185 19.53 17.66 -51.55
N ASN A 186 18.29 17.35 -51.17
CA ASN A 186 17.17 17.17 -52.10
C ASN A 186 16.62 18.53 -52.57
N PRO A 187 16.18 18.67 -53.84
CA PRO A 187 15.55 19.89 -54.32
C PRO A 187 14.22 20.16 -53.59
N TRP A 188 13.93 21.42 -53.28
CA TRP A 188 12.66 21.80 -52.66
C TRP A 188 11.50 21.65 -53.64
N THR A 189 10.38 21.13 -53.13
CA THR A 189 9.05 21.36 -53.69
C THR A 189 8.38 22.48 -52.89
N THR A 190 8.08 23.61 -53.54
CA THR A 190 7.61 24.84 -52.90
C THR A 190 6.24 25.24 -53.42
N PHE A 191 5.34 25.58 -52.51
CA PHE A 191 4.00 26.11 -52.77
C PHE A 191 3.97 27.57 -52.32
N PHE A 192 3.82 28.48 -53.27
CA PHE A 192 3.67 29.91 -53.02
C PHE A 192 2.19 30.26 -53.05
N MET A 193 1.69 30.86 -51.97
CA MET A 193 0.28 31.19 -51.78
C MET A 193 0.16 32.69 -51.47
N ALA A 194 -0.22 33.51 -52.46
CA ALA A 194 -0.63 34.90 -52.15
C ALA A 194 -2.00 34.85 -51.51
N LEU A 195 -2.13 35.46 -50.34
CA LEU A 195 -3.43 35.59 -49.72
C LEU A 195 -4.35 36.42 -50.63
N ARG A 196 -5.63 36.02 -50.70
CA ARG A 196 -6.64 36.74 -51.49
C ARG A 196 -6.68 38.22 -51.13
N GLU A 197 -6.62 38.49 -49.83
CA GLU A 197 -6.46 39.81 -49.25
C GLU A 197 -5.46 39.72 -48.10
N PRO A 198 -4.63 40.76 -47.89
CA PRO A 198 -3.74 40.80 -46.73
C PRO A 198 -4.54 40.75 -45.43
N SER A 199 -4.31 39.72 -44.61
CA SER A 199 -5.09 39.45 -43.41
C SER A 199 -4.19 39.07 -42.24
N PRO A 200 -4.60 39.34 -40.98
CA PRO A 200 -3.88 38.78 -39.83
C PRO A 200 -3.92 37.24 -39.86
N PHE A 201 -3.00 36.60 -39.14
CA PHE A 201 -3.06 35.15 -38.96
C PHE A 201 -4.32 34.80 -38.12
N PRO A 202 -5.11 33.79 -38.53
CA PRO A 202 -6.43 33.54 -37.94
C PRO A 202 -6.40 33.01 -36.50
N ASP A 203 -5.28 32.44 -36.05
CA ASP A 203 -5.09 31.93 -34.69
C ASP A 203 -3.75 32.43 -34.10
N SER A 204 -3.26 31.83 -33.03
CA SER A 204 -1.96 32.14 -32.43
C SER A 204 -0.84 31.26 -33.01
N PRO A 205 0.41 31.76 -33.11
CA PRO A 205 1.56 30.94 -33.47
C PRO A 205 1.77 29.73 -32.53
N MET A 206 1.36 29.85 -31.25
CA MET A 206 1.38 28.76 -30.28
C MET A 206 0.39 27.65 -30.64
N ALA A 207 -0.85 27.97 -31.04
CA ALA A 207 -1.82 26.98 -31.48
C ALA A 207 -1.32 26.22 -32.72
N LEU A 208 -0.73 26.93 -33.68
CA LEU A 208 -0.11 26.30 -34.84
C LEU A 208 1.08 25.41 -34.45
N ALA A 209 1.96 25.85 -33.54
CA ALA A 209 3.07 25.02 -33.05
C ALA A 209 2.58 23.72 -32.40
N LYS A 210 1.52 23.80 -31.57
CA LYS A 210 0.86 22.62 -30.97
C LYS A 210 0.29 21.68 -32.03
N PHE A 211 -0.36 22.24 -33.05
CA PHE A 211 -0.89 21.48 -34.19
C PHE A 211 0.24 20.75 -34.94
N LEU A 212 1.33 21.43 -35.26
CA LEU A 212 2.47 20.85 -35.96
C LEU A 212 3.15 19.74 -35.13
N ALA A 213 3.33 19.96 -33.83
CA ALA A 213 3.92 18.98 -32.92
C ALA A 213 3.07 17.69 -32.85
N THR A 214 1.75 17.85 -32.69
CA THR A 214 0.79 16.73 -32.67
C THR A 214 0.76 15.99 -34.01
N SER A 215 0.84 16.71 -35.11
CA SER A 215 0.83 16.14 -36.47
C SER A 215 2.08 15.31 -36.75
N LEU A 216 3.25 15.74 -36.26
CA LEU A 216 4.53 15.08 -36.51
C LEU A 216 4.57 13.64 -35.95
N THR A 217 3.79 13.35 -34.90
CA THR A 217 3.81 12.06 -34.18
C THR A 217 3.59 10.83 -35.06
N PHE A 218 2.58 10.88 -35.93
CA PHE A 218 2.19 9.74 -36.79
C PHE A 218 2.68 9.84 -38.24
N THR A 219 3.44 10.89 -38.58
CA THR A 219 4.14 10.95 -39.87
C THR A 219 5.16 9.82 -39.99
N THR A 220 5.23 9.21 -41.17
CA THR A 220 6.09 8.05 -41.40
C THR A 220 7.50 8.46 -41.82
N LYS A 221 7.61 9.54 -42.61
CA LYS A 221 8.85 10.02 -43.24
C LYS A 221 9.32 11.36 -42.70
N ILE A 222 8.41 12.28 -42.38
CA ILE A 222 8.78 13.60 -41.87
C ILE A 222 9.56 13.46 -40.55
N ARG A 223 10.65 14.20 -40.44
CA ARG A 223 11.53 14.26 -39.26
C ARG A 223 11.70 15.67 -38.72
N SER A 224 11.62 16.71 -39.56
CA SER A 224 11.80 18.10 -39.13
C SER A 224 10.74 19.02 -39.72
N ILE A 225 10.18 19.91 -38.89
CA ILE A 225 9.25 20.97 -39.33
C ILE A 225 9.75 22.31 -38.78
N GLY A 226 10.01 23.27 -39.67
CA GLY A 226 10.34 24.65 -39.32
C GLY A 226 9.20 25.63 -39.56
N LEU A 227 8.89 26.47 -38.58
CA LEU A 227 7.90 27.55 -38.65
C LEU A 227 8.59 28.91 -38.63
N TYR A 228 8.38 29.72 -39.67
CA TYR A 228 9.03 31.02 -39.84
C TYR A 228 8.00 32.15 -39.96
N TRP A 229 8.34 33.32 -39.42
CA TRP A 229 7.59 34.57 -39.59
C TRP A 229 8.54 35.70 -39.93
N ASP A 230 8.41 36.29 -41.12
CA ASP A 230 9.35 37.26 -41.66
C ASP A 230 10.82 36.79 -41.46
N ASP A 231 11.06 35.51 -41.78
CA ASP A 231 12.30 34.73 -41.60
C ASP A 231 12.83 34.52 -40.19
N HIS A 232 12.14 34.97 -39.17
CA HIS A 232 12.43 34.57 -37.82
C HIS A 232 11.92 33.14 -37.63
N LEU A 233 12.81 32.20 -37.32
CA LEU A 233 12.44 30.85 -36.94
C LEU A 233 11.71 30.92 -35.60
N LEU A 234 10.38 30.81 -35.63
CA LEU A 234 9.53 30.88 -34.45
C LEU A 234 9.56 29.57 -33.65
N CYS A 235 9.51 28.45 -34.37
CA CYS A 235 9.44 27.11 -33.80
C CYS A 235 10.07 26.10 -34.76
N LYS A 236 10.87 25.19 -34.22
CA LYS A 236 11.42 24.03 -34.93
C LYS A 236 11.08 22.78 -34.15
N LEU A 237 10.55 21.78 -34.85
CA LEU A 237 10.21 20.47 -34.29
C LEU A 237 11.09 19.41 -34.96
N ASP A 238 11.80 18.61 -34.17
CA ASP A 238 12.64 17.52 -34.65
C ASP A 238 12.20 16.19 -34.01
N LYS A 239 11.85 15.22 -34.85
CA LYS A 239 11.42 13.86 -34.47
C LYS A 239 12.55 12.87 -34.68
N LYS A 240 12.94 12.20 -33.61
CA LYS A 240 13.90 11.10 -33.59
C LYS A 240 13.18 9.80 -33.32
N LEU A 241 13.49 8.77 -34.11
CA LEU A 241 12.92 7.42 -33.97
C LEU A 241 14.04 6.45 -33.62
N ALA A 242 13.86 5.70 -32.54
CA ALA A 242 14.70 4.54 -32.27
C ALA A 242 14.41 3.40 -33.25
N LEU A 243 15.29 2.39 -33.29
CA LEU A 243 15.00 1.16 -34.02
C LEU A 243 13.80 0.43 -33.40
N PRO A 244 12.83 -0.05 -34.19
CA PRO A 244 11.72 -0.85 -33.69
C PRO A 244 12.24 -2.10 -32.96
N LYS A 245 11.69 -2.34 -31.77
CA LYS A 245 11.97 -3.54 -30.95
C LYS A 245 10.76 -4.47 -31.02
N SER A 246 10.99 -5.75 -31.28
CA SER A 246 9.90 -6.74 -31.24
C SER A 246 9.31 -6.81 -29.82
N MET A 247 7.98 -6.75 -29.74
CA MET A 247 7.23 -7.00 -28.52
C MET A 247 6.62 -8.41 -28.57
N PRO A 248 6.69 -9.17 -27.46
CA PRO A 248 6.07 -10.48 -27.43
C PRO A 248 4.54 -10.36 -27.57
N MET A 249 3.96 -11.26 -28.38
CA MET A 249 2.51 -11.39 -28.48
C MET A 249 2.02 -12.32 -27.37
N PRO A 250 1.09 -11.89 -26.50
CA PRO A 250 0.59 -12.76 -25.43
C PRO A 250 -0.21 -13.93 -26.02
N GLY A 251 0.32 -15.16 -25.90
CA GLY A 251 -0.26 -16.34 -26.56
C GLY A 251 -1.65 -16.75 -26.07
N HIS A 252 -2.05 -16.28 -24.89
CA HIS A 252 -3.38 -16.50 -24.30
C HIS A 252 -4.45 -15.55 -24.88
N LEU A 253 -4.07 -14.53 -25.65
CA LEU A 253 -5.00 -13.62 -26.32
C LEU A 253 -5.38 -14.13 -27.73
N ASN A 254 -6.56 -13.74 -28.18
CA ASN A 254 -7.06 -13.99 -29.52
C ASN A 254 -6.69 -12.81 -30.43
N ALA A 255 -5.75 -13.04 -31.35
CA ALA A 255 -5.25 -12.05 -32.29
C ALA A 255 -6.16 -11.83 -33.52
N TYR A 256 -7.34 -12.45 -33.57
CA TYR A 256 -8.32 -12.28 -34.66
C TYR A 256 -9.40 -11.28 -34.31
N SER A 257 -9.81 -10.50 -35.30
CA SER A 257 -10.97 -9.61 -35.17
C SER A 257 -12.29 -10.40 -35.11
N PRO A 258 -13.38 -9.82 -34.59
CA PRO A 258 -14.66 -10.53 -34.42
C PRO A 258 -15.19 -11.16 -35.71
N GLY A 259 -15.14 -10.44 -36.84
CA GLY A 259 -15.51 -10.93 -38.17
C GLY A 259 -14.45 -11.78 -38.85
N ARG A 260 -13.29 -12.02 -38.21
CA ARG A 260 -12.14 -12.78 -38.72
C ARG A 260 -11.55 -12.27 -40.04
N ILE A 261 -11.81 -11.01 -40.40
CA ILE A 261 -11.21 -10.38 -41.59
C ILE A 261 -9.82 -9.81 -41.31
N MET A 262 -9.45 -9.63 -40.04
CA MET A 262 -8.16 -9.10 -39.61
C MET A 262 -7.49 -10.02 -38.59
N ARG A 263 -6.16 -10.10 -38.64
CA ARG A 263 -5.33 -10.81 -37.66
C ARG A 263 -4.03 -10.06 -37.39
N VAL A 264 -3.71 -9.81 -36.14
CA VAL A 264 -2.37 -9.31 -35.76
C VAL A 264 -1.33 -10.40 -36.00
N ARG A 265 -0.29 -10.08 -36.77
CA ARG A 265 0.81 -11.00 -37.14
C ARG A 265 2.00 -10.88 -36.22
N ASP A 266 2.35 -9.65 -35.90
CA ASP A 266 3.48 -9.29 -35.04
C ASP A 266 3.22 -7.92 -34.40
N LEU A 267 3.99 -7.63 -33.36
CA LEU A 267 3.89 -6.43 -32.55
C LEU A 267 5.29 -5.88 -32.29
N GLU A 268 5.45 -4.57 -32.42
CA GLU A 268 6.71 -3.86 -32.25
C GLU A 268 6.51 -2.62 -31.38
N SER A 269 7.54 -2.22 -30.64
CA SER A 269 7.59 -0.97 -29.89
C SER A 269 8.71 -0.09 -30.43
N THR A 270 8.39 1.16 -30.71
CA THR A 270 9.35 2.17 -31.16
C THR A 270 9.36 3.34 -30.19
N ALA A 271 10.53 3.65 -29.62
CA ALA A 271 10.70 4.85 -28.82
C ALA A 271 10.85 6.07 -29.75
N VAL A 272 10.15 7.15 -29.40
CA VAL A 272 10.10 8.40 -30.16
C VAL A 272 10.46 9.54 -29.24
N GLN A 273 11.37 10.39 -29.70
CA GLN A 273 11.71 11.64 -29.05
C GLN A 273 11.32 12.78 -29.98
N ILE A 274 10.58 13.76 -29.48
CA ILE A 274 10.28 15.00 -30.20
C ILE A 274 10.92 16.14 -29.44
N ASP A 275 11.85 16.81 -30.11
CA ASP A 275 12.50 18.01 -29.62
C ASP A 275 11.81 19.23 -30.22
N VAL A 276 11.59 20.24 -29.40
CA VAL A 276 11.11 21.54 -29.87
C VAL A 276 12.13 22.61 -29.49
N GLN A 277 12.36 23.54 -30.41
CA GLN A 277 13.06 24.79 -30.16
C GLN A 277 12.13 25.92 -30.59
N ALA A 278 11.72 26.78 -29.65
CA ALA A 278 10.81 27.88 -29.91
C ALA A 278 11.37 29.20 -29.39
N LEU A 279 11.00 30.33 -30.01
CA LEU A 279 11.31 31.65 -29.47
C LEU A 279 10.46 31.93 -28.24
N GLN A 280 11.05 32.55 -27.22
CA GLN A 280 10.33 32.95 -26.01
C GLN A 280 9.12 33.85 -26.32
N LEU A 281 9.21 34.66 -27.37
CA LEU A 281 8.10 35.47 -27.88
C LEU A 281 6.82 34.67 -28.18
N VAL A 282 6.94 33.43 -28.68
CA VAL A 282 5.78 32.57 -28.99
C VAL A 282 5.06 32.14 -27.71
N ILE A 283 5.80 31.94 -26.63
CA ILE A 283 5.29 31.56 -25.32
C ILE A 283 4.62 32.77 -24.65
N ASP A 284 5.32 33.92 -24.62
CA ASP A 284 4.82 35.16 -24.02
C ASP A 284 3.52 35.65 -24.70
N ALA A 285 3.40 35.43 -26.01
CA ALA A 285 2.19 35.77 -26.77
C ALA A 285 0.99 34.91 -26.35
N ALA A 286 1.20 33.63 -26.06
CA ALA A 286 0.14 32.70 -25.64
C ALA A 286 -0.40 33.01 -24.22
N GLU A 287 0.43 33.53 -23.32
CA GLU A 287 0.00 33.90 -21.96
C GLU A 287 -0.89 35.15 -21.94
N LYS A 288 -0.73 36.06 -22.91
CA LYS A 288 -1.53 37.29 -23.04
C LYS A 288 -2.92 37.06 -23.63
N ASP A 289 -3.12 35.97 -24.37
CA ASP A 289 -4.39 35.63 -25.04
C ASP A 289 -5.34 34.77 -24.18
N LYS A 290 -4.98 34.39 -22.93
CA LYS A 290 -5.96 33.80 -22.01
C LYS A 290 -7.01 34.88 -21.62
N PRO A 291 -8.31 34.69 -21.88
CA PRO A 291 -9.32 35.57 -21.31
C PRO A 291 -9.23 35.45 -19.79
N SER A 292 -8.91 36.56 -19.13
CA SER A 292 -8.93 36.70 -17.67
C SER A 292 -10.35 36.49 -17.13
N LEU A 293 -10.78 35.23 -17.02
CA LEU A 293 -11.85 34.82 -16.11
C LEU A 293 -11.27 34.83 -14.70
N LYS A 294 -11.13 36.03 -14.16
CA LYS A 294 -11.07 36.45 -12.75
C LYS A 294 -10.56 37.89 -12.72
N GLN A 295 -11.36 38.82 -13.24
CA GLN A 295 -11.39 40.15 -12.63
C GLN A 295 -11.90 39.97 -11.21
N SER A 296 -10.96 39.80 -10.28
CA SER A 296 -11.25 39.93 -8.86
C SER A 296 -11.89 41.29 -8.64
N PHE A 297 -13.10 41.29 -8.08
CA PHE A 297 -13.80 42.49 -7.61
C PHE A 297 -12.97 43.34 -6.62
N ALA A 298 -11.78 42.87 -6.19
CA ALA A 298 -10.84 43.63 -5.37
C ALA A 298 -10.05 44.72 -6.13
N SER A 299 -9.92 44.68 -7.46
CA SER A 299 -9.23 45.75 -8.23
C SER A 299 -10.16 46.91 -8.63
N ALA A 300 -11.47 46.80 -8.36
CA ALA A 300 -12.46 47.86 -8.53
C ALA A 300 -12.75 48.64 -7.24
N LEU A 301 -12.19 48.24 -6.10
CA LEU A 301 -12.40 48.87 -4.78
C LEU A 301 -11.11 49.40 -4.12
N GLY A 302 -10.02 49.52 -4.89
CA GLY A 302 -8.70 50.00 -4.43
C GLY A 302 -8.27 51.37 -4.98
N LYS A 303 -9.14 52.07 -5.73
CA LYS A 303 -8.88 53.42 -6.25
C LYS A 303 -9.91 54.42 -5.75
N SER A 304 -10.06 54.51 -4.44
CA SER A 304 -10.71 55.65 -3.78
C SER A 304 -10.18 55.82 -2.35
N ALA A 305 -8.92 56.26 -2.21
CA ALA A 305 -8.44 57.00 -1.04
C ALA A 305 -6.95 57.32 -1.22
N GLY A 306 -6.61 58.61 -1.17
CA GLY A 306 -5.26 59.07 -0.91
C GLY A 306 -4.48 59.52 -2.14
N GLY A 307 -4.36 60.85 -2.31
CA GLY A 307 -3.30 61.45 -3.12
C GLY A 307 -3.75 62.10 -4.42
N GLY A 308 -4.72 63.01 -4.37
CA GLY A 308 -5.19 63.71 -5.57
C GLY A 308 -5.93 65.01 -5.27
N LEU A 309 -5.37 65.89 -4.42
CA LEU A 309 -5.86 67.27 -4.23
C LEU A 309 -4.75 68.31 -4.05
N THR A 310 -3.51 68.03 -4.47
CA THR A 310 -2.40 68.99 -4.39
C THR A 310 -1.64 69.25 -5.70
N SER A 311 -2.01 68.62 -6.83
CA SER A 311 -1.37 68.89 -8.14
C SER A 311 -2.27 69.50 -9.23
N MET A 312 -3.47 70.00 -8.86
CA MET A 312 -4.40 70.68 -9.79
C MET A 312 -4.88 72.06 -9.31
N LEU A 313 -4.34 72.60 -8.22
CA LEU A 313 -4.67 73.95 -7.71
C LEU A 313 -3.42 74.84 -7.49
N GLN A 314 -2.39 74.67 -8.33
CA GLN A 314 -1.19 75.52 -8.30
C GLN A 314 -0.91 76.28 -9.62
N SER A 315 -1.84 76.27 -10.58
CA SER A 315 -1.74 77.02 -11.84
C SER A 315 -2.67 78.24 -11.92
N ALA A 316 -3.22 78.73 -10.81
CA ALA A 316 -4.24 79.79 -10.83
C ALA A 316 -3.88 81.11 -10.12
N PHE A 317 -2.83 81.21 -9.30
CA PHE A 317 -2.48 82.48 -8.67
C PHE A 317 -0.97 82.66 -8.52
N GLY A 318 -0.38 83.44 -9.42
CA GLY A 318 0.96 83.98 -9.31
C GLY A 318 0.96 85.45 -9.69
N PHE A 319 0.98 86.33 -8.69
CA PHE A 319 1.44 87.72 -8.82
C PHE A 319 2.84 87.85 -8.19
N GLY A 320 3.65 88.74 -8.76
CA GLY A 320 5.12 88.89 -8.63
C GLY A 320 5.69 88.98 -7.20
N SER A 321 7.00 88.84 -7.01
CA SER A 321 8.05 89.67 -7.60
C SER A 321 9.44 89.00 -7.54
N SER A 322 10.28 89.39 -8.52
CA SER A 322 11.74 89.31 -8.71
C SER A 322 12.61 89.45 -7.44
N SER A 323 13.88 89.06 -7.35
CA SER A 323 14.90 88.53 -8.25
C SER A 323 16.06 88.09 -7.32
N ALA A 324 16.51 86.81 -7.39
CA ALA A 324 17.81 86.31 -6.87
C ALA A 324 17.96 84.75 -6.88
N LYS A 325 17.29 84.01 -7.77
CA LYS A 325 17.37 82.52 -7.84
C LYS A 325 17.64 81.96 -9.23
N GLU A 326 18.36 82.71 -10.07
CA GLU A 326 18.63 82.31 -11.45
C GLU A 326 19.81 81.33 -11.58
N LYS A 327 20.82 81.42 -10.69
CA LYS A 327 21.97 80.49 -10.69
C LYS A 327 21.69 79.11 -10.07
N GLU A 328 20.68 79.00 -9.21
CA GLU A 328 20.28 77.72 -8.59
C GLU A 328 19.42 76.88 -9.56
N ARG A 329 18.55 77.55 -10.33
CA ARG A 329 17.73 76.95 -11.38
C ARG A 329 18.53 76.39 -12.56
N GLU A 330 19.71 76.93 -12.86
CA GLU A 330 20.55 76.45 -13.96
C GLU A 330 21.24 75.12 -13.61
N ARG A 331 21.79 74.98 -12.39
CA ARG A 331 22.36 73.71 -11.91
C ARG A 331 21.29 72.63 -11.74
N GLU A 332 20.11 72.97 -11.25
CA GLU A 332 18.98 72.02 -11.15
C GLU A 332 18.51 71.52 -12.53
N ARG A 333 18.52 72.38 -13.56
CA ARG A 333 18.17 72.00 -14.95
C ARG A 333 19.20 71.08 -15.59
N GLU A 334 20.49 71.31 -15.36
CA GLU A 334 21.55 70.41 -15.87
C GLU A 334 21.55 69.05 -15.17
N LEU A 335 21.33 69.02 -13.86
CA LEU A 335 21.20 67.77 -13.09
C LEU A 335 19.95 66.99 -13.51
N GLN A 336 18.81 67.68 -13.73
CA GLN A 336 17.59 67.06 -14.26
C GLN A 336 17.77 66.53 -15.69
N LYS A 337 18.51 67.24 -16.56
CA LYS A 337 18.81 66.73 -17.91
C LYS A 337 19.69 65.48 -17.88
N ARG A 338 20.69 65.42 -16.99
CA ARG A 338 21.52 64.21 -16.82
C ARG A 338 20.73 63.05 -16.24
N SER A 339 19.92 63.27 -15.20
CA SER A 339 19.08 62.20 -14.63
C SER A 339 17.99 61.73 -15.60
N GLN A 340 17.42 62.63 -16.42
CA GLN A 340 16.49 62.25 -17.50
C GLN A 340 17.20 61.49 -18.62
N ALA A 341 18.43 61.84 -18.99
CA ALA A 341 19.21 61.11 -19.97
C ALA A 341 19.65 59.73 -19.46
N GLU A 342 20.09 59.63 -18.21
CA GLU A 342 20.43 58.36 -17.55
C GLU A 342 19.20 57.47 -17.38
N ALA A 343 18.04 58.03 -16.97
CA ALA A 343 16.78 57.29 -16.89
C ALA A 343 16.27 56.86 -18.28
N ALA A 344 16.42 57.69 -19.31
CA ALA A 344 16.08 57.33 -20.70
C ALA A 344 16.99 56.20 -21.21
N GLN A 345 18.29 56.26 -20.91
CA GLN A 345 19.26 55.24 -21.30
C GLN A 345 19.07 53.93 -20.52
N GLU A 346 18.71 54.00 -19.23
CA GLU A 346 18.35 52.81 -18.45
C GLU A 346 17.03 52.19 -18.94
N GLN A 347 16.05 53.02 -19.32
CA GLN A 347 14.81 52.56 -19.93
C GLN A 347 15.05 51.93 -21.31
N GLU A 348 15.97 52.48 -22.11
CA GLU A 348 16.38 51.91 -23.39
C GLU A 348 17.14 50.59 -23.23
N ASN A 349 18.08 50.50 -22.28
CA ASN A 349 18.75 49.25 -21.93
C ASN A 349 17.75 48.18 -21.46
N ARG A 350 16.81 48.52 -20.56
CA ARG A 350 15.75 47.59 -20.13
C ARG A 350 14.86 47.14 -21.29
N ARG A 351 14.61 48.01 -22.27
CA ARG A 351 13.84 47.66 -23.48
C ARG A 351 14.63 46.73 -24.40
N LEU A 352 15.93 46.97 -24.57
CA LEU A 352 16.83 46.11 -25.34
C LEU A 352 16.98 44.74 -24.68
N ASP A 353 17.15 44.68 -23.36
CA ASP A 353 17.22 43.44 -22.58
C ASP A 353 15.91 42.63 -22.69
N ALA A 354 14.76 43.30 -22.58
CA ALA A 354 13.45 42.65 -22.79
C ALA A 354 13.28 42.13 -24.23
N THR A 355 13.78 42.87 -25.22
CA THR A 355 13.75 42.46 -26.63
C THR A 355 14.65 41.26 -26.89
N ALA A 356 15.86 41.26 -26.33
CA ALA A 356 16.80 40.16 -26.40
C ALA A 356 16.25 38.90 -25.70
N ALA A 357 15.58 39.06 -24.55
CA ALA A 357 14.91 37.97 -23.86
C ALA A 357 13.81 37.32 -24.73
N SER A 358 12.96 38.11 -25.40
CA SER A 358 11.92 37.58 -26.29
C SER A 358 12.46 36.88 -27.55
N LEU A 359 13.65 37.26 -28.02
CA LEU A 359 14.35 36.59 -29.13
C LEU A 359 15.20 35.39 -28.70
N THR A 360 15.24 35.07 -27.41
CA THR A 360 15.96 33.91 -26.91
C THR A 360 15.20 32.64 -27.29
N SER A 361 15.92 31.65 -27.85
CA SER A 361 15.33 30.34 -28.13
C SER A 361 15.35 29.47 -26.88
N VAL A 362 14.23 28.86 -26.57
CA VAL A 362 14.03 27.88 -25.50
C VAL A 362 13.69 26.53 -26.11
N SER A 363 14.09 25.45 -25.45
CA SER A 363 13.98 24.10 -25.98
C SER A 363 13.41 23.13 -24.96
N ALA A 364 12.64 22.16 -25.42
CA ALA A 364 12.11 21.08 -24.59
C ALA A 364 12.06 19.77 -25.41
N SER A 365 12.03 18.64 -24.73
CA SER A 365 11.98 17.32 -25.34
C SER A 365 10.92 16.45 -24.66
N ILE A 366 10.19 15.65 -25.43
CA ILE A 366 9.26 14.64 -24.93
C ILE A 366 9.61 13.26 -25.46
N HIS A 367 9.44 12.24 -24.61
CA HIS A 367 9.67 10.83 -24.95
C HIS A 367 8.36 10.06 -24.88
N LEU A 368 8.07 9.28 -25.92
CA LEU A 368 6.86 8.47 -26.02
C LEU A 368 7.15 7.14 -26.71
N ARG A 369 6.29 6.14 -26.51
CA ARG A 369 6.40 4.83 -27.14
C ARG A 369 5.24 4.61 -28.10
N ILE A 370 5.55 4.10 -29.29
CA ILE A 370 4.55 3.69 -30.27
C ILE A 370 4.55 2.17 -30.35
N ALA A 371 3.48 1.55 -29.89
CA ALA A 371 3.19 0.15 -30.16
C ALA A 371 2.58 0.04 -31.56
N THR A 372 3.24 -0.69 -32.45
CA THR A 372 2.81 -0.93 -33.82
C THR A 372 2.46 -2.40 -34.00
N ALA A 373 1.22 -2.68 -34.37
CA ALA A 373 0.76 -4.01 -34.74
C ALA A 373 0.61 -4.12 -36.25
N HIS A 374 1.28 -5.09 -36.85
CA HIS A 374 1.10 -5.41 -38.26
C HIS A 374 -0.08 -6.38 -38.41
N VAL A 375 -1.13 -5.91 -39.08
CA VAL A 375 -2.41 -6.60 -39.20
C VAL A 375 -2.52 -7.17 -40.62
N GLY A 376 -2.61 -8.49 -40.71
CA GLY A 376 -2.98 -9.17 -41.95
C GLY A 376 -4.48 -9.05 -42.20
N VAL A 377 -4.86 -8.74 -43.43
CA VAL A 377 -6.25 -8.57 -43.86
C VAL A 377 -6.62 -9.67 -44.84
N SER A 378 -7.78 -10.28 -44.62
CA SER A 378 -8.36 -11.33 -45.46
C SER A 378 -9.86 -11.10 -45.58
N ALA A 379 -10.24 -10.19 -46.49
CA ALA A 379 -11.64 -9.91 -46.81
C ALA A 379 -12.13 -10.80 -47.96
N ASP A 380 -13.44 -11.05 -48.02
CA ASP A 380 -14.03 -11.71 -49.18
C ASP A 380 -14.21 -10.75 -50.37
N LYS A 381 -14.36 -11.31 -51.58
CA LYS A 381 -14.49 -10.52 -52.82
C LYS A 381 -15.74 -9.63 -52.88
N ALA A 382 -16.75 -9.87 -52.06
CA ALA A 382 -17.94 -9.01 -52.01
C ALA A 382 -17.65 -7.77 -51.16
N PHE A 383 -17.02 -7.95 -50.00
CA PHE A 383 -16.56 -6.89 -49.14
C PHE A 383 -15.51 -5.99 -49.82
N GLU A 384 -14.52 -6.59 -50.50
CA GLU A 384 -13.49 -5.84 -51.24
C GLU A 384 -14.09 -4.89 -52.29
N ARG A 385 -15.03 -5.40 -53.11
CA ARG A 385 -15.69 -4.60 -54.16
C ARG A 385 -16.46 -3.42 -53.60
N GLU A 386 -17.07 -3.60 -52.44
CA GLU A 386 -17.90 -2.57 -51.83
C GLU A 386 -17.06 -1.50 -51.12
N ILE A 387 -15.96 -1.88 -50.46
CA ILE A 387 -14.96 -0.92 -49.97
C ILE A 387 -14.33 -0.14 -51.11
N GLU A 388 -14.00 -0.79 -52.22
CA GLU A 388 -13.46 -0.14 -53.42
C GLU A 388 -14.47 0.84 -54.04
N ARG A 389 -15.76 0.48 -54.04
CA ARG A 389 -16.83 1.37 -54.49
C ARG A 389 -16.89 2.66 -53.67
N SER A 390 -16.83 2.55 -52.34
CA SER A 390 -16.95 3.67 -51.41
C SER A 390 -15.67 4.52 -51.30
N THR A 391 -14.50 3.88 -51.29
CA THR A 391 -13.22 4.56 -51.02
C THR A 391 -12.35 4.80 -52.26
N LYS A 392 -12.75 4.26 -53.42
CA LYS A 392 -11.95 4.22 -54.67
C LYS A 392 -10.67 3.40 -54.58
N LYS A 393 -10.45 2.69 -53.46
CA LYS A 393 -9.29 1.81 -53.24
C LYS A 393 -9.74 0.46 -52.68
N PRO A 394 -9.14 -0.65 -53.11
CA PRO A 394 -9.36 -1.92 -52.43
C PRO A 394 -8.79 -1.87 -51.00
N PRO A 395 -9.31 -2.69 -50.07
CA PRO A 395 -8.71 -2.82 -48.75
C PRO A 395 -7.28 -3.38 -48.88
N PRO A 396 -6.31 -2.88 -48.09
CA PRO A 396 -4.94 -3.36 -48.16
C PRO A 396 -4.83 -4.81 -47.64
N LYS A 397 -3.87 -5.59 -48.16
CA LYS A 397 -3.59 -6.96 -47.65
C LYS A 397 -2.91 -6.98 -46.28
N VAL A 398 -2.19 -5.91 -45.97
CA VAL A 398 -1.52 -5.68 -44.68
C VAL A 398 -1.73 -4.22 -44.32
N THR A 399 -2.10 -3.95 -43.07
CA THR A 399 -2.20 -2.61 -42.51
C THR A 399 -1.48 -2.55 -41.17
N ALA A 400 -1.12 -1.36 -40.71
CA ALA A 400 -0.60 -1.16 -39.37
C ALA A 400 -1.66 -0.52 -38.47
N PHE A 401 -1.63 -0.88 -37.19
CA PHE A 401 -2.32 -0.18 -36.11
C PHE A 401 -1.27 0.36 -35.15
N HIS A 402 -1.30 1.66 -34.88
CA HIS A 402 -0.38 2.33 -33.99
C HIS A 402 -1.12 2.80 -32.73
N LEU A 403 -0.55 2.51 -31.58
CA LEU A 403 -0.98 3.00 -30.27
C LEU A 403 0.17 3.76 -29.64
N ILE A 404 -0.05 5.04 -29.35
CA ILE A 404 0.87 5.80 -28.50
C ILE A 404 0.52 5.52 -27.06
N PHE A 405 1.51 5.08 -26.31
CA PHE A 405 1.41 4.95 -24.87
C PHE A 405 2.66 5.50 -24.20
N THR A 406 2.49 5.92 -22.95
CA THR A 406 3.56 6.46 -22.13
C THR A 406 3.61 5.63 -20.87
N GLY A 407 4.77 5.06 -20.55
CA GLY A 407 4.98 4.38 -19.27
C GLY A 407 5.04 5.41 -18.14
N LYS A 408 5.01 4.93 -16.88
CA LYS A 408 5.03 5.83 -15.72
C LYS A 408 6.27 6.72 -15.70
N GLU A 409 7.45 6.16 -15.95
CA GLU A 409 8.71 6.91 -15.93
C GLU A 409 8.72 8.02 -16.99
N GLU A 410 8.25 7.74 -18.21
CA GLU A 410 8.14 8.76 -19.25
C GLU A 410 7.04 9.79 -18.97
N TYR A 411 5.95 9.39 -18.29
CA TYR A 411 4.87 10.28 -17.87
C TYR A 411 5.36 11.25 -16.79
N ASP A 412 5.98 10.74 -15.72
CA ASP A 412 6.50 11.52 -14.61
C ASP A 412 7.60 12.50 -15.09
N ALA A 413 8.48 12.05 -16.00
CA ALA A 413 9.50 12.92 -16.61
C ALA A 413 8.92 14.07 -17.45
N SER A 414 7.72 13.89 -17.98
CA SER A 414 7.04 14.89 -18.81
C SER A 414 6.08 15.78 -18.02
N PHE A 415 5.66 15.34 -16.83
CA PHE A 415 4.76 16.06 -15.92
C PHE A 415 5.29 16.07 -14.47
N PRO A 416 6.43 16.73 -14.20
CA PRO A 416 7.08 16.70 -12.88
C PRO A 416 6.26 17.35 -11.75
N ASP A 417 5.28 18.21 -12.06
CA ASP A 417 4.42 18.88 -11.06
C ASP A 417 3.31 17.95 -10.48
N GLU A 418 3.09 16.75 -11.05
CA GLU A 418 2.09 15.77 -10.57
C GLU A 418 2.70 14.61 -9.74
N SER A 419 4.03 14.49 -9.67
CA SER A 419 4.67 13.48 -8.82
C SER A 419 4.58 13.91 -7.35
N GLU A 420 4.06 13.04 -6.48
CA GLU A 420 3.92 13.29 -5.03
C GLU A 420 5.24 13.65 -4.33
N ASP A 421 6.39 13.35 -4.94
CA ASP A 421 7.73 13.60 -4.42
C ASP A 421 8.29 15.01 -4.75
N ALA A 422 7.51 15.87 -5.40
CA ALA A 422 7.91 17.27 -5.62
C ALA A 422 7.82 18.04 -4.29
N ASP A 423 8.93 18.05 -3.57
CA ASP A 423 9.17 18.75 -2.30
C ASP A 423 8.53 20.16 -2.29
N ALA A 424 7.40 20.30 -1.58
CA ALA A 424 6.62 21.54 -1.45
C ALA A 424 7.40 22.68 -0.74
N SER A 425 8.65 22.42 -0.35
CA SER A 425 9.57 23.40 0.23
C SER A 425 10.34 24.22 -0.81
N VAL A 426 10.36 23.82 -2.09
CA VAL A 426 10.91 24.65 -3.17
C VAL A 426 9.77 25.48 -3.75
N SER A 427 9.58 26.67 -3.18
CA SER A 427 8.89 27.76 -3.86
C SER A 427 9.65 28.08 -5.16
N ILE A 428 9.25 27.45 -6.27
CA ILE A 428 9.87 27.61 -7.59
C ILE A 428 9.55 29.03 -8.09
N THR A 429 10.39 29.97 -7.69
CA THR A 429 10.39 31.39 -8.08
C THR A 429 11.44 31.68 -9.16
N SER A 430 12.06 30.65 -9.75
CA SER A 430 13.04 30.81 -10.81
C SER A 430 12.35 30.99 -12.17
N SER A 431 12.65 32.09 -12.85
CA SER A 431 12.16 32.40 -14.21
C SER A 431 12.44 31.25 -15.18
N ALA A 432 13.58 30.55 -15.05
CA ALA A 432 13.96 29.41 -15.88
C ALA A 432 12.95 28.24 -15.87
N ALA A 433 12.34 27.93 -14.72
CA ALA A 433 11.35 26.85 -14.63
C ALA A 433 9.97 27.28 -15.19
N ALA A 434 9.64 28.57 -15.15
CA ALA A 434 8.45 29.09 -15.83
C ALA A 434 8.64 29.10 -17.37
N LEU A 435 9.83 29.46 -17.83
CA LEU A 435 10.27 29.39 -19.22
C LEU A 435 10.16 27.95 -19.77
N ASP A 436 10.64 26.96 -19.03
CA ASP A 436 10.58 25.54 -19.41
C ASP A 436 9.12 25.01 -19.49
N ARG A 437 8.27 25.42 -18.54
CA ARG A 437 6.82 25.14 -18.57
C ARG A 437 6.12 25.74 -19.77
N GLY A 438 6.52 26.93 -20.20
CA GLY A 438 5.95 27.61 -21.36
C GLY A 438 6.16 26.85 -22.66
N VAL A 439 7.38 26.33 -22.88
CA VAL A 439 7.72 25.52 -24.08
C VAL A 439 6.97 24.19 -24.07
N CYS A 440 6.90 23.53 -22.91
CA CYS A 440 6.24 22.23 -22.78
C CYS A 440 4.75 22.26 -23.18
N GLN A 441 4.11 23.44 -23.18
CA GLN A 441 2.74 23.59 -23.68
C GLN A 441 2.62 23.19 -25.16
N ILE A 442 3.68 23.27 -25.97
CA ILE A 442 3.66 22.83 -27.38
C ILE A 442 3.33 21.32 -27.47
N PHE A 443 3.66 20.55 -26.43
CA PHE A 443 3.37 19.11 -26.36
C PHE A 443 1.99 18.77 -25.79
N SER A 444 1.13 19.75 -25.45
CA SER A 444 -0.16 19.48 -24.78
C SER A 444 -1.14 18.63 -25.60
N GLY A 445 -0.91 18.46 -26.91
CA GLY A 445 -1.70 17.59 -27.79
C GLY A 445 -1.06 16.24 -28.12
N LEU A 446 0.17 15.99 -27.66
CA LEU A 446 0.97 14.80 -27.94
C LEU A 446 0.79 13.69 -26.90
N MET A 447 0.60 14.11 -25.64
CA MET A 447 0.43 13.19 -24.52
C MET A 447 -0.77 13.64 -23.68
N PRO A 448 -1.89 12.91 -23.75
CA PRO A 448 -3.02 13.17 -22.89
C PRO A 448 -2.62 12.94 -21.43
N ARG A 449 -3.12 13.78 -20.52
CA ARG A 449 -3.05 13.46 -19.09
C ARG A 449 -3.91 12.23 -18.80
N LEU A 450 -3.70 11.59 -17.65
CA LEU A 450 -4.54 10.46 -17.23
C LEU A 450 -6.03 10.83 -17.03
N GLU A 451 -6.33 12.13 -16.92
CA GLU A 451 -7.68 12.67 -16.88
C GLU A 451 -8.25 12.99 -18.27
N ASP A 452 -7.40 13.11 -19.28
CA ASP A 452 -7.79 13.42 -20.65
C ASP A 452 -7.92 12.15 -21.50
N GLN A 453 -8.68 12.26 -22.60
CA GLN A 453 -8.77 11.20 -23.60
C GLN A 453 -7.82 11.46 -24.76
N GLY A 454 -7.22 10.40 -25.27
CA GLY A 454 -6.54 10.41 -26.55
C GLY A 454 -7.52 10.53 -27.73
N HIS A 455 -6.94 10.59 -28.92
CA HIS A 455 -7.64 10.86 -30.17
C HIS A 455 -7.25 9.84 -31.24
N ALA A 456 -8.18 9.58 -32.16
CA ALA A 456 -7.92 8.80 -33.36
C ALA A 456 -7.28 9.70 -34.44
N PHE A 457 -6.30 9.15 -35.15
CA PHE A 457 -5.56 9.81 -36.21
C PHE A 457 -5.74 9.09 -37.53
N ILE A 458 -5.93 9.87 -38.59
CA ILE A 458 -6.00 9.44 -40.00
C ILE A 458 -4.99 10.30 -40.75
N GLY A 459 -3.70 9.98 -40.59
CA GLY A 459 -2.60 10.93 -40.85
C GLY A 459 -2.51 12.02 -39.78
N PHE A 460 -3.63 12.66 -39.44
CA PHE A 460 -3.75 13.76 -38.48
C PHE A 460 -4.85 13.51 -37.46
N ARG A 461 -4.84 14.29 -36.37
CA ARG A 461 -5.82 14.21 -35.27
C ARG A 461 -7.24 14.46 -35.80
N THR A 462 -8.15 13.55 -35.50
CA THR A 462 -9.60 13.71 -35.74
C THR A 462 -10.30 14.23 -34.48
N HIS A 463 -11.55 14.66 -34.60
CA HIS A 463 -12.39 15.01 -33.44
C HIS A 463 -12.76 13.80 -32.58
N GLN A 464 -12.60 12.59 -33.12
CA GLN A 464 -12.93 11.36 -32.43
C GLN A 464 -11.92 11.03 -31.32
N THR A 465 -12.39 11.00 -30.08
CA THR A 465 -11.60 10.53 -28.94
C THR A 465 -11.59 9.00 -28.89
N THR A 466 -10.58 8.42 -28.23
CA THR A 466 -10.37 6.97 -28.12
C THR A 466 -11.11 6.34 -26.94
N GLY A 467 -11.46 7.15 -25.93
CA GLY A 467 -12.04 6.69 -24.68
C GLY A 467 -11.03 6.45 -23.56
N PHE A 468 -9.73 6.48 -23.81
CA PHE A 468 -8.69 6.27 -22.80
C PHE A 468 -7.51 7.21 -23.08
N SER A 469 -6.49 7.28 -22.21
CA SER A 469 -5.42 8.30 -22.31
C SER A 469 -4.36 8.04 -23.40
N GLY A 470 -4.66 7.20 -24.39
CA GLY A 470 -3.76 6.88 -25.51
C GLY A 470 -4.30 7.35 -26.87
N HIS A 471 -3.41 7.89 -27.70
CA HIS A 471 -3.70 8.20 -29.10
C HIS A 471 -3.55 6.96 -29.96
N ILE A 472 -4.38 6.86 -31.01
CA ILE A 472 -4.34 5.75 -31.96
C ILE A 472 -4.23 6.29 -33.38
N ALA A 473 -3.50 5.59 -34.23
CA ALA A 473 -3.51 5.83 -35.66
C ALA A 473 -3.59 4.51 -36.41
N ALA A 474 -4.46 4.45 -37.40
CA ALA A 474 -4.53 3.32 -38.29
C ALA A 474 -5.14 3.80 -39.60
N ARG A 475 -5.25 2.89 -40.56
CA ARG A 475 -5.91 3.16 -41.84
C ARG A 475 -7.43 3.13 -41.70
N PHE A 476 -7.97 4.01 -40.86
CA PHE A 476 -9.40 4.21 -40.73
C PHE A 476 -9.98 4.88 -41.97
N ILE A 477 -11.23 4.57 -42.26
CA ILE A 477 -11.99 5.24 -43.32
C ILE A 477 -12.69 6.47 -42.71
N PRO A 478 -12.33 7.69 -43.14
CA PRO A 478 -12.94 8.91 -42.65
C PRO A 478 -14.32 9.18 -43.27
N THR A 479 -15.09 10.07 -42.65
CA THR A 479 -16.22 10.75 -43.31
C THR A 479 -15.74 11.67 -44.44
N VAL A 480 -16.67 12.25 -45.21
CA VAL A 480 -16.35 13.15 -46.34
C VAL A 480 -15.55 14.38 -45.89
N GLU A 481 -15.83 14.89 -44.69
CA GLU A 481 -15.16 16.03 -44.07
C GLU A 481 -13.74 15.67 -43.56
N ARG A 482 -13.44 14.36 -43.41
CA ARG A 482 -12.17 13.83 -42.89
C ARG A 482 -11.82 14.19 -41.46
N GLU A 483 -12.82 14.56 -40.68
CA GLU A 483 -12.67 14.98 -39.29
C GLU A 483 -13.16 13.93 -38.29
N SER A 484 -13.76 12.85 -38.77
CA SER A 484 -14.31 11.75 -37.96
C SER A 484 -14.24 10.41 -38.68
N LEU A 485 -14.37 9.33 -37.93
CA LEU A 485 -14.47 7.97 -38.46
C LEU A 485 -15.84 7.75 -39.11
N ASP A 486 -15.87 7.13 -40.30
CA ASP A 486 -17.13 6.78 -40.94
C ASP A 486 -17.75 5.53 -40.29
N PHE A 487 -18.85 5.75 -39.58
CA PHE A 487 -19.73 4.69 -39.07
C PHE A 487 -21.11 4.71 -39.73
N VAL A 488 -21.32 5.55 -40.74
CA VAL A 488 -22.60 5.74 -41.45
C VAL A 488 -22.71 4.74 -42.58
N ASP A 489 -21.68 4.64 -43.43
CA ASP A 489 -21.66 3.60 -44.46
C ASP A 489 -21.45 2.22 -43.81
N ARG A 490 -22.26 1.24 -44.20
CA ARG A 490 -22.28 -0.09 -43.58
C ARG A 490 -20.91 -0.80 -43.65
N TYR A 491 -20.23 -0.72 -44.79
CA TYR A 491 -18.99 -1.45 -45.02
C TYR A 491 -17.80 -0.68 -44.46
N CYS A 492 -17.79 0.65 -44.57
CA CYS A 492 -16.82 1.49 -43.87
C CYS A 492 -16.90 1.30 -42.35
N ALA A 493 -18.12 1.28 -41.79
CA ALA A 493 -18.35 1.04 -40.37
C ALA A 493 -17.84 -0.33 -39.94
N GLN A 494 -18.02 -1.37 -40.76
CA GLN A 494 -17.51 -2.71 -40.49
C GLN A 494 -15.98 -2.72 -40.49
N TRP A 495 -15.33 -2.15 -41.51
CA TRP A 495 -13.87 -2.03 -41.58
C TRP A 495 -13.30 -1.30 -40.35
N ASN A 496 -13.85 -0.13 -40.03
CA ASN A 496 -13.43 0.67 -38.88
C ASN A 496 -13.65 -0.10 -37.56
N SER A 497 -14.76 -0.83 -37.43
CA SER A 497 -15.04 -1.61 -36.22
C SER A 497 -14.07 -2.77 -36.02
N GLU A 498 -13.72 -3.47 -37.10
CA GLU A 498 -12.75 -4.58 -37.08
C GLU A 498 -11.35 -4.04 -36.72
N LEU A 499 -10.96 -2.90 -37.28
CA LEU A 499 -9.67 -2.26 -37.00
C LEU A 499 -9.60 -1.72 -35.56
N LEU A 500 -10.69 -1.14 -35.04
CA LEU A 500 -10.79 -0.73 -33.64
C LEU A 500 -10.75 -1.92 -32.67
N SER A 501 -11.33 -3.06 -33.05
CA SER A 501 -11.24 -4.29 -32.26
C SER A 501 -9.80 -4.80 -32.18
N MET A 502 -9.03 -4.67 -33.28
CA MET A 502 -7.57 -4.87 -33.26
C MET A 502 -6.88 -3.88 -32.34
N GLY A 503 -7.30 -2.61 -32.32
CA GLY A 503 -6.85 -1.64 -31.34
C GLY A 503 -7.03 -2.10 -29.88
N GLY A 504 -8.19 -2.67 -29.54
CA GLY A 504 -8.43 -3.21 -28.20
C GLY A 504 -7.53 -4.40 -27.85
N TYR A 505 -7.22 -5.28 -28.82
CA TYR A 505 -6.19 -6.31 -28.65
C TYR A 505 -4.81 -5.70 -28.42
N VAL A 506 -4.41 -4.68 -29.19
CA VAL A 506 -3.10 -4.02 -29.07
C VAL A 506 -2.96 -3.34 -27.71
N ALA A 507 -4.00 -2.63 -27.26
CA ALA A 507 -4.05 -2.04 -25.93
C ALA A 507 -3.88 -3.11 -24.84
N ARG A 508 -4.55 -4.26 -24.98
CA ARG A 508 -4.42 -5.39 -24.06
C ARG A 508 -3.03 -6.00 -24.07
N ALA A 509 -2.42 -6.16 -25.24
CA ALA A 509 -1.09 -6.72 -25.39
C ALA A 509 -0.02 -5.81 -24.78
N VAL A 510 -0.13 -4.49 -24.97
CA VAL A 510 0.75 -3.51 -24.32
C VAL A 510 0.61 -3.58 -22.79
N TYR A 511 -0.63 -3.60 -22.29
CA TYR A 511 -0.91 -3.74 -20.86
C TYR A 511 -0.29 -5.01 -20.25
N GLU A 512 -0.48 -6.16 -20.91
CA GLU A 512 0.09 -7.43 -20.46
C GLU A 512 1.62 -7.43 -20.49
N ASN A 513 2.25 -6.88 -21.54
CA ASN A 513 3.71 -6.82 -21.62
C ASN A 513 4.32 -5.96 -20.52
N GLU A 514 3.74 -4.79 -20.25
CA GLU A 514 4.22 -3.92 -19.16
C GLU A 514 4.02 -4.58 -17.78
N LEU A 515 2.89 -5.28 -17.55
CA LEU A 515 2.68 -6.05 -16.33
C LEU A 515 3.60 -7.26 -16.20
N ILE A 516 3.93 -7.95 -17.30
CA ILE A 516 4.91 -9.05 -17.29
C ILE A 516 6.29 -8.53 -16.87
N ASP A 517 6.69 -7.36 -17.35
CA ASP A 517 7.95 -6.74 -16.95
C ASP A 517 7.92 -6.29 -15.47
N ILE A 518 6.80 -5.71 -14.99
CA ILE A 518 6.60 -5.41 -13.55
C ILE A 518 6.67 -6.69 -12.71
N GLY A 519 5.99 -7.76 -13.13
CA GLY A 519 6.01 -9.06 -12.47
C GLY A 519 7.41 -9.65 -12.40
N ARG A 520 8.19 -9.58 -13.49
CA ARG A 520 9.59 -10.02 -13.50
C ARG A 520 10.43 -9.26 -12.49
N LEU A 521 10.30 -7.93 -12.42
CA LEU A 521 11.02 -7.10 -11.45
C LEU A 521 10.60 -7.42 -10.01
N TRP A 522 9.30 -7.65 -9.79
CA TRP A 522 8.78 -8.05 -8.50
C TRP A 522 9.33 -9.41 -8.06
N THR A 523 9.19 -10.47 -8.87
CA THR A 523 9.65 -11.82 -8.54
C THR A 523 11.16 -11.86 -8.30
N ASN A 524 11.96 -11.10 -9.06
CA ASN A 524 13.40 -11.00 -8.84
C ASN A 524 13.78 -10.38 -7.48
N THR A 525 12.89 -9.58 -6.89
CA THR A 525 13.16 -8.86 -5.64
C THR A 525 12.50 -9.52 -4.43
N PHE A 526 11.24 -9.94 -4.56
CA PHE A 526 10.39 -10.43 -3.47
C PHE A 526 9.95 -11.89 -3.64
N ALA A 527 10.30 -12.54 -4.76
CA ALA A 527 9.74 -13.85 -5.16
C ALA A 527 8.20 -13.81 -5.17
N ASP A 528 7.54 -14.86 -4.66
CA ASP A 528 6.08 -14.96 -4.59
C ASP A 528 5.51 -14.43 -3.25
N LYS A 529 6.32 -13.69 -2.48
CA LYS A 529 5.97 -13.24 -1.13
C LYS A 529 5.59 -11.76 -1.11
N ARG A 530 4.79 -11.38 -0.12
CA ARG A 530 4.56 -9.98 0.25
C ARG A 530 5.87 -9.37 0.76
N PRO A 531 6.16 -8.08 0.49
CA PRO A 531 7.26 -7.37 1.11
C PRO A 531 7.19 -7.45 2.65
N ALA A 532 8.35 -7.55 3.32
CA ALA A 532 8.38 -7.66 4.78
C ALA A 532 7.90 -6.39 5.51
N LYS A 533 7.97 -5.24 4.83
CA LYS A 533 7.43 -3.96 5.27
C LYS A 533 6.45 -3.47 4.22
N ASP A 534 5.31 -2.93 4.66
CA ASP A 534 4.28 -2.44 3.76
C ASP A 534 4.73 -1.19 2.97
N ASP A 535 5.60 -0.38 3.57
CA ASP A 535 6.17 0.84 2.97
C ASP A 535 7.49 0.61 2.23
N ASP A 536 7.69 -0.58 1.62
CA ASP A 536 8.89 -0.81 0.81
C ASP A 536 8.89 0.10 -0.44
N PRO A 537 9.92 0.94 -0.65
CA PRO A 537 9.91 1.94 -1.71
C PRO A 537 9.93 1.32 -3.11
N LEU A 538 10.57 0.15 -3.28
CA LEU A 538 10.59 -0.54 -4.56
C LEU A 538 9.24 -1.19 -4.84
N ALA A 539 8.62 -1.79 -3.82
CA ALA A 539 7.27 -2.32 -3.95
C ALA A 539 6.25 -1.21 -4.29
N LYS A 540 6.36 -0.03 -3.65
CA LYS A 540 5.55 1.15 -3.97
C LYS A 540 5.76 1.58 -5.43
N ALA A 541 7.00 1.78 -5.87
CA ALA A 541 7.30 2.17 -7.25
C ALA A 541 6.74 1.19 -8.30
N LEU A 542 6.81 -0.13 -8.05
CA LEU A 542 6.24 -1.13 -8.95
C LEU A 542 4.70 -1.13 -8.94
N LYS A 543 4.07 -0.95 -7.78
CA LYS A 543 2.61 -0.77 -7.67
C LYS A 543 2.18 0.49 -8.42
N ASP A 544 2.87 1.61 -8.25
CA ASP A 544 2.53 2.87 -8.92
C ASP A 544 2.66 2.75 -10.44
N ARG A 545 3.66 2.00 -10.93
CA ARG A 545 3.76 1.66 -12.36
C ARG A 545 2.53 0.89 -12.86
N ALA A 546 2.04 -0.07 -12.08
CA ALA A 546 0.83 -0.81 -12.43
C ALA A 546 -0.44 0.06 -12.33
N LEU A 547 -0.51 0.95 -11.34
CA LEU A 547 -1.60 1.93 -11.20
C LEU A 547 -1.70 2.83 -12.41
N HIS A 548 -0.55 3.36 -12.87
CA HIS A 548 -0.48 4.16 -14.07
C HIS A 548 -1.06 3.42 -15.28
N LEU A 549 -0.75 2.13 -15.46
CA LEU A 549 -1.33 1.32 -16.53
C LEU A 549 -2.85 1.16 -16.36
N MET A 550 -3.34 0.90 -15.15
CA MET A 550 -4.78 0.80 -14.89
C MET A 550 -5.50 2.11 -15.24
N ARG A 551 -4.95 3.26 -14.83
CA ARG A 551 -5.50 4.59 -15.13
C ARG A 551 -5.43 4.89 -16.63
N PHE A 552 -4.30 4.60 -17.27
CA PHE A 552 -4.09 4.82 -18.70
C PHE A 552 -5.08 4.01 -19.57
N PHE A 553 -5.32 2.74 -19.21
CA PHE A 553 -6.27 1.86 -19.91
C PHE A 553 -7.67 1.83 -19.26
N THR A 554 -8.03 2.89 -18.53
CA THR A 554 -9.42 3.10 -18.09
C THR A 554 -10.24 3.67 -19.24
N PHE A 555 -11.19 2.87 -19.75
CA PHE A 555 -12.04 3.29 -20.87
C PHE A 555 -13.28 4.07 -20.37
N ARG A 556 -13.43 5.29 -20.86
CA ARG A 556 -14.55 6.21 -20.69
C ARG A 556 -15.32 6.34 -22.00
N ALA A 557 -16.49 6.97 -21.97
CA ALA A 557 -17.27 7.21 -23.20
C ALA A 557 -16.48 8.11 -24.17
N SER A 558 -16.27 7.63 -25.41
CA SER A 558 -15.65 8.41 -26.48
C SER A 558 -16.65 9.34 -27.18
N SER A 559 -16.15 10.41 -27.79
CA SER A 559 -16.93 11.45 -28.49
C SER A 559 -16.32 11.73 -29.87
N PRO A 560 -17.12 12.01 -30.93
CA PRO A 560 -18.58 12.09 -30.92
C PRO A 560 -19.27 10.72 -30.87
N SER A 561 -18.61 9.64 -31.31
CA SER A 561 -19.16 8.29 -31.24
C SER A 561 -18.63 7.52 -30.02
N SER A 562 -19.52 7.03 -29.15
CA SER A 562 -19.19 6.11 -28.05
C SER A 562 -18.87 4.69 -28.52
N ARG A 563 -19.11 4.38 -29.80
CA ARG A 563 -18.81 3.08 -30.41
C ARG A 563 -17.32 2.77 -30.35
N VAL A 564 -16.46 3.79 -30.46
CA VAL A 564 -15.01 3.62 -30.40
C VAL A 564 -14.58 3.03 -29.05
N SER A 565 -14.88 3.72 -27.95
CA SER A 565 -14.50 3.23 -26.62
C SER A 565 -15.19 1.92 -26.25
N SER A 566 -16.44 1.70 -26.70
CA SER A 566 -17.14 0.43 -26.50
C SER A 566 -16.42 -0.74 -27.17
N LEU A 567 -15.98 -0.59 -28.42
CA LEU A 567 -15.25 -1.64 -29.14
C LEU A 567 -13.88 -1.91 -28.51
N PHE A 568 -13.17 -0.86 -28.07
CA PHE A 568 -11.93 -0.99 -27.32
C PHE A 568 -12.15 -1.77 -26.02
N LEU A 569 -13.12 -1.36 -25.21
CA LEU A 569 -13.45 -1.98 -23.93
C LEU A 569 -13.84 -3.46 -24.10
N THR A 570 -14.73 -3.77 -25.05
CA THR A 570 -15.15 -5.14 -25.35
C THR A 570 -13.97 -5.99 -25.83
N SER A 571 -13.13 -5.47 -26.72
CA SER A 571 -12.00 -6.22 -27.27
C SER A 571 -10.84 -6.36 -26.29
N PHE A 572 -10.59 -5.34 -25.44
CA PHE A 572 -9.57 -5.38 -24.40
C PHE A 572 -9.86 -6.51 -23.41
N PHE A 573 -11.05 -6.51 -22.80
CA PHE A 573 -11.42 -7.55 -21.83
C PHE A 573 -11.80 -8.89 -22.47
N GLY A 574 -12.34 -8.88 -23.70
CA GLY A 574 -12.80 -10.08 -24.42
C GLY A 574 -11.76 -10.77 -25.29
N SER A 575 -10.54 -10.22 -25.40
CA SER A 575 -9.48 -10.82 -26.22
C SER A 575 -8.86 -12.06 -25.57
N ALA A 576 -8.97 -12.24 -24.25
CA ALA A 576 -8.41 -13.41 -23.57
C ALA A 576 -9.23 -14.68 -23.87
N ARG A 577 -8.55 -15.81 -24.16
CA ARG A 577 -9.20 -17.11 -24.39
C ARG A 577 -9.87 -17.67 -23.13
N GLN A 578 -9.34 -17.28 -21.97
CA GLN A 578 -9.94 -17.53 -20.66
C GLN A 578 -10.41 -16.19 -20.10
N ASN A 579 -11.48 -16.20 -19.30
CA ASN A 579 -12.03 -14.97 -18.71
C ASN A 579 -11.14 -14.48 -17.56
N THR A 580 -9.94 -14.00 -17.88
CA THR A 580 -8.88 -13.64 -16.92
C THR A 580 -8.08 -12.43 -17.40
N ILE A 581 -7.55 -11.65 -16.46
CA ILE A 581 -6.64 -10.53 -16.71
C ILE A 581 -5.47 -10.54 -15.72
N SER A 582 -4.25 -10.22 -16.15
CA SER A 582 -3.15 -10.00 -15.21
C SER A 582 -3.38 -8.71 -14.42
N LEU A 583 -3.19 -8.74 -13.11
CA LEU A 583 -3.39 -7.60 -12.21
C LEU A 583 -2.25 -7.53 -11.20
N MET A 584 -1.85 -6.31 -10.85
CA MET A 584 -0.98 -6.10 -9.70
C MET A 584 -1.75 -6.34 -8.40
N SER A 585 -1.22 -7.22 -7.55
CA SER A 585 -1.74 -7.54 -6.23
C SER A 585 -0.77 -7.12 -5.13
N THR A 586 -1.18 -7.23 -3.87
CA THR A 586 -0.30 -7.12 -2.70
C THR A 586 0.89 -8.10 -2.70
N ARG A 587 0.85 -9.14 -3.55
CA ARG A 587 1.89 -10.17 -3.70
C ARG A 587 2.63 -10.15 -5.04
N GLY A 588 2.41 -9.10 -5.83
CA GLY A 588 2.96 -8.98 -7.18
C GLY A 588 1.90 -9.23 -8.25
N VAL A 589 2.35 -9.41 -9.49
CA VAL A 589 1.47 -9.56 -10.65
C VAL A 589 0.92 -10.98 -10.71
N GLU A 590 -0.40 -11.11 -10.65
CA GLU A 590 -1.11 -12.38 -10.63
C GLU A 590 -2.27 -12.39 -11.63
N HIS A 591 -2.75 -13.57 -12.01
CA HIS A 591 -3.98 -13.67 -12.78
C HIS A 591 -5.19 -13.30 -11.93
N SER A 592 -6.17 -12.60 -12.50
CA SER A 592 -7.33 -12.06 -11.79
C SER A 592 -8.15 -13.10 -11.03
N ALA A 593 -8.13 -14.37 -11.46
CA ALA A 593 -8.75 -15.48 -10.76
C ALA A 593 -8.14 -15.77 -9.37
N ALA A 594 -6.86 -15.44 -9.17
CA ALA A 594 -6.14 -15.58 -7.90
C ALA A 594 -6.17 -14.30 -7.05
N VAL A 595 -6.70 -13.20 -7.59
CA VAL A 595 -6.76 -11.90 -6.91
C VAL A 595 -8.17 -11.66 -6.35
N ARG A 596 -8.26 -10.93 -5.23
CA ARG A 596 -9.54 -10.50 -4.63
C ARG A 596 -9.64 -8.99 -4.46
N ILE A 597 -10.86 -8.48 -4.31
CA ILE A 597 -11.10 -7.10 -3.88
C ILE A 597 -10.74 -6.98 -2.39
N PRO A 598 -9.96 -5.96 -1.98
CA PRO A 598 -9.57 -5.79 -0.58
C PRO A 598 -10.78 -5.51 0.32
N ASN A 599 -10.72 -5.98 1.57
CA ASN A 599 -11.72 -5.73 2.59
C ASN A 599 -11.06 -5.24 3.88
N ALA A 600 -11.39 -4.02 4.31
CA ALA A 600 -10.81 -3.37 5.48
C ALA A 600 -11.06 -4.10 6.81
N LEU A 601 -12.12 -4.91 6.92
CA LEU A 601 -12.37 -5.72 8.13
C LEU A 601 -11.45 -6.95 8.22
N LEU A 602 -10.96 -7.42 7.06
CA LEU A 602 -10.12 -8.60 6.97
C LEU A 602 -8.63 -8.25 6.93
N SER A 603 -8.26 -7.06 6.45
CA SER A 603 -6.86 -6.65 6.24
C SER A 603 -5.97 -6.72 7.50
N ASP A 604 -6.57 -6.63 8.69
CA ASP A 604 -5.83 -6.69 9.96
C ASP A 604 -5.20 -8.07 10.22
N PHE A 605 -5.76 -9.15 9.66
CA PHE A 605 -5.27 -10.53 9.87
C PHE A 605 -5.14 -11.37 8.59
N VAL A 606 -5.87 -11.03 7.53
CA VAL A 606 -5.78 -11.61 6.18
C VAL A 606 -4.78 -10.78 5.37
N LYS A 607 -3.50 -11.15 5.46
CA LYS A 607 -2.35 -10.42 4.91
C LYS A 607 -1.68 -11.10 3.73
N ASP A 608 -1.80 -12.42 3.61
CA ASP A 608 -1.14 -13.23 2.57
C ASP A 608 -2.06 -13.57 1.40
N LEU A 609 -3.37 -13.30 1.48
CA LEU A 609 -4.26 -13.34 0.34
C LEU A 609 -3.89 -12.24 -0.67
N ALA A 610 -3.74 -12.61 -1.94
CA ALA A 610 -3.49 -11.66 -3.01
C ALA A 610 -4.74 -10.79 -3.23
N VAL A 611 -4.67 -9.51 -2.88
CA VAL A 611 -5.73 -8.53 -3.09
C VAL A 611 -5.24 -7.41 -3.99
N ILE A 612 -6.15 -6.74 -4.70
CA ILE A 612 -5.82 -5.47 -5.36
C ILE A 612 -5.33 -4.49 -4.28
N PRO A 613 -4.18 -3.82 -4.46
CA PRO A 613 -3.72 -2.79 -3.54
C PRO A 613 -4.81 -1.74 -3.28
N PRO A 614 -5.05 -1.33 -2.01
CA PRO A 614 -6.10 -0.37 -1.68
C PRO A 614 -6.02 0.92 -2.51
N ASP A 615 -4.83 1.48 -2.67
CA ASP A 615 -4.59 2.72 -3.45
C ASP A 615 -5.05 2.57 -4.91
N HIS A 616 -4.93 1.37 -5.51
CA HIS A 616 -5.43 1.13 -6.87
C HIS A 616 -6.96 1.10 -6.93
N VAL A 617 -7.63 0.69 -5.85
CA VAL A 617 -9.10 0.74 -5.77
C VAL A 617 -9.58 2.19 -5.66
N GLU A 618 -8.87 3.03 -4.91
CA GLU A 618 -9.20 4.43 -4.72
C GLU A 618 -8.89 5.29 -5.95
N GLU A 619 -7.73 5.08 -6.59
CA GLU A 619 -7.26 5.92 -7.70
C GLU A 619 -7.66 5.41 -9.10
N ALA A 620 -8.05 4.13 -9.24
CA ALA A 620 -8.55 3.57 -10.50
C ALA A 620 -9.95 2.90 -10.35
N PRO A 621 -10.95 3.60 -9.77
CA PRO A 621 -12.23 2.99 -9.40
C PRO A 621 -13.03 2.49 -10.60
N ASP A 622 -12.93 3.18 -11.74
CA ASP A 622 -13.63 2.79 -12.97
C ASP A 622 -13.06 1.48 -13.54
N PHE A 623 -11.73 1.32 -13.58
CA PHE A 623 -11.11 0.07 -14.00
C PHE A 623 -11.48 -1.09 -13.07
N VAL A 624 -11.45 -0.85 -11.74
CA VAL A 624 -11.85 -1.85 -10.74
C VAL A 624 -13.32 -2.25 -10.89
N ARG A 625 -14.20 -1.30 -11.22
CA ARG A 625 -15.61 -1.57 -11.55
C ARG A 625 -15.76 -2.44 -12.80
N GLU A 626 -14.96 -2.21 -13.84
CA GLU A 626 -15.01 -3.02 -15.06
C GLU A 626 -14.57 -4.48 -14.82
N VAL A 627 -13.52 -4.72 -14.01
CA VAL A 627 -13.08 -6.08 -13.67
C VAL A 627 -14.06 -6.80 -12.73
N ARG A 628 -14.67 -6.07 -11.78
CA ARG A 628 -15.67 -6.64 -10.86
C ARG A 628 -16.97 -6.99 -11.59
N SER A 629 -17.49 -6.08 -12.42
CA SER A 629 -18.75 -6.30 -13.16
C SER A 629 -18.66 -7.43 -14.20
N ARG A 630 -17.45 -7.76 -14.68
CA ARG A 630 -17.18 -8.90 -15.58
C ARG A 630 -16.86 -10.20 -14.86
N ASN A 631 -16.95 -10.23 -13.53
CA ASN A 631 -16.55 -11.37 -12.70
C ASN A 631 -15.10 -11.82 -12.96
N LEU A 632 -14.21 -10.89 -13.33
CA LEU A 632 -12.78 -11.18 -13.51
C LEU A 632 -12.06 -11.26 -12.16
N VAL A 633 -12.52 -10.46 -11.18
CA VAL A 633 -12.05 -10.44 -9.79
C VAL A 633 -13.27 -10.60 -8.89
N GLN A 634 -13.14 -11.44 -7.86
CA GLN A 634 -14.20 -11.72 -6.89
C GLN A 634 -13.92 -11.04 -5.54
N ASP A 635 -14.97 -10.86 -4.74
CA ASP A 635 -14.82 -10.48 -3.34
C ASP A 635 -14.21 -11.63 -2.54
N ILE A 636 -13.57 -11.33 -1.40
CA ILE A 636 -12.97 -12.35 -0.53
C ILE A 636 -14.06 -13.31 -0.03
N THR A 637 -13.85 -14.60 -0.25
CA THR A 637 -14.76 -15.67 0.18
C THR A 637 -14.36 -16.23 1.55
N MET A 638 -15.26 -16.94 2.22
CA MET A 638 -14.95 -17.62 3.49
C MET A 638 -13.87 -18.70 3.32
N ASP A 639 -13.86 -19.39 2.17
CA ASP A 639 -12.85 -20.41 1.89
C ASP A 639 -11.46 -19.79 1.69
N ASP A 640 -11.37 -18.60 1.07
CA ASP A 640 -10.10 -17.84 0.97
C ASP A 640 -9.57 -17.52 2.38
N VAL A 641 -10.45 -17.08 3.30
CA VAL A 641 -10.07 -16.78 4.69
C VAL A 641 -9.59 -18.04 5.41
N PHE A 642 -10.31 -19.16 5.30
CA PHE A 642 -9.89 -20.42 5.94
C PHE A 642 -8.57 -20.96 5.38
N GLN A 643 -8.36 -20.84 4.06
CA GLN A 643 -7.12 -21.24 3.42
C GLN A 643 -5.95 -20.40 3.95
N GLU A 644 -6.12 -19.07 4.07
CA GLU A 644 -5.07 -18.23 4.65
C GLU A 644 -4.80 -18.59 6.11
N LEU A 645 -5.84 -18.73 6.94
CA LEU A 645 -5.71 -19.09 8.35
C LEU A 645 -4.97 -20.42 8.55
N SER A 646 -5.16 -21.38 7.63
CA SER A 646 -4.46 -22.66 7.66
C SER A 646 -3.00 -22.59 7.17
N SER A 647 -2.64 -21.55 6.43
CA SER A 647 -1.32 -21.41 5.81
C SER A 647 -0.25 -20.84 6.75
N ARG A 648 -0.66 -20.03 7.75
CA ARG A 648 0.26 -19.40 8.71
C ARG A 648 -0.35 -19.30 10.11
N ALA A 649 0.50 -19.24 11.12
CA ALA A 649 0.06 -18.88 12.46
C ALA A 649 -0.04 -17.36 12.60
N LEU A 650 -1.07 -16.89 13.33
CA LEU A 650 -1.36 -15.49 13.56
C LEU A 650 -0.69 -15.00 14.84
N THR A 651 -0.24 -13.75 14.83
CA THR A 651 0.20 -13.05 16.06
C THR A 651 -0.98 -12.81 17.01
N PRO A 652 -0.74 -12.52 18.31
CA PRO A 652 -1.83 -12.22 19.24
C PRO A 652 -2.75 -11.08 18.77
N ALA A 653 -2.20 -10.03 18.15
CA ALA A 653 -2.99 -8.92 17.62
C ALA A 653 -3.87 -9.34 16.44
N GLU A 654 -3.31 -10.10 15.49
CA GLU A 654 -4.05 -10.64 14.34
C GLU A 654 -5.12 -11.64 14.78
N MET A 655 -4.83 -12.47 15.78
CA MET A 655 -5.80 -13.42 16.33
C MET A 655 -6.98 -12.71 16.98
N VAL A 656 -6.73 -11.60 17.69
CA VAL A 656 -7.80 -10.78 18.26
C VAL A 656 -8.67 -10.18 17.15
N ALA A 657 -8.06 -9.65 16.08
CA ALA A 657 -8.81 -9.14 14.93
C ALA A 657 -9.66 -10.24 14.26
N CYS A 658 -9.07 -11.43 14.04
CA CYS A 658 -9.75 -12.60 13.48
C CYS A 658 -10.97 -13.03 14.31
N LEU A 659 -10.81 -13.16 15.63
CA LEU A 659 -11.90 -13.56 16.52
C LEU A 659 -12.97 -12.47 16.65
N LYS A 660 -12.60 -11.18 16.67
CA LYS A 660 -13.57 -10.07 16.64
C LYS A 660 -14.38 -10.05 15.34
N TRP A 661 -13.72 -10.25 14.21
CA TRP A 661 -14.40 -10.45 12.93
C TRP A 661 -15.35 -11.65 13.00
N TRP A 662 -14.94 -12.77 13.59
CA TRP A 662 -15.83 -13.92 13.72
C TRP A 662 -17.06 -13.65 14.61
N VAL A 663 -16.92 -12.84 15.65
CA VAL A 663 -18.06 -12.41 16.48
C VAL A 663 -19.09 -11.66 15.63
N SER A 664 -18.66 -10.80 14.70
CA SER A 664 -19.60 -10.10 13.81
C SER A 664 -20.25 -11.05 12.79
N VAL A 665 -19.49 -12.03 12.26
CA VAL A 665 -20.03 -13.09 11.38
C VAL A 665 -21.09 -13.92 12.12
N ALA A 666 -20.82 -14.34 13.35
CA ALA A 666 -21.73 -15.15 14.16
C ALA A 666 -23.00 -14.39 14.60
N ALA A 667 -22.96 -13.06 14.61
CA ALA A 667 -24.13 -12.23 14.88
C ALA A 667 -25.09 -12.12 13.67
N HIS A 668 -24.65 -12.52 12.47
CA HIS A 668 -25.47 -12.42 11.27
C HIS A 668 -26.61 -13.46 11.28
N PRO A 669 -27.87 -13.11 10.91
CA PRO A 669 -29.02 -14.03 10.98
C PRO A 669 -28.87 -15.32 10.16
N SER A 670 -28.08 -15.28 9.09
CA SER A 670 -27.83 -16.42 8.19
C SER A 670 -26.61 -17.27 8.58
N TYR A 671 -26.04 -17.05 9.77
CA TYR A 671 -24.86 -17.78 10.22
C TYR A 671 -25.16 -19.27 10.45
N ASP A 672 -24.32 -20.14 9.87
CA ASP A 672 -24.32 -21.57 10.15
C ASP A 672 -23.25 -21.92 11.18
N ILE A 673 -23.68 -22.55 12.28
CA ILE A 673 -22.81 -22.99 13.36
C ILE A 673 -21.77 -24.02 12.92
N SER A 674 -21.99 -24.73 11.81
CA SER A 674 -21.02 -25.69 11.24
C SER A 674 -19.71 -25.01 10.83
N LEU A 675 -19.76 -23.73 10.42
CA LEU A 675 -18.60 -22.94 10.02
C LEU A 675 -17.67 -22.64 11.20
N ARG A 676 -18.19 -22.64 12.43
CA ARG A 676 -17.37 -22.47 13.66
C ARG A 676 -16.27 -23.51 13.73
N SER A 677 -16.61 -24.77 13.46
CA SER A 677 -15.66 -25.87 13.52
C SER A 677 -14.57 -25.70 12.46
N LYS A 678 -14.91 -25.17 11.26
CA LYS A 678 -13.92 -24.86 10.23
C LYS A 678 -12.95 -23.77 10.66
N LEU A 679 -13.43 -22.68 11.27
CA LEU A 679 -12.56 -21.63 11.82
C LEU A 679 -11.57 -22.21 12.84
N LEU A 680 -12.09 -22.91 13.86
CA LEU A 680 -11.27 -23.44 14.94
C LEU A 680 -10.23 -24.45 14.45
N ASN A 681 -10.57 -25.23 13.41
CA ASN A 681 -9.65 -26.18 12.80
C ASN A 681 -8.58 -25.51 11.91
N SER A 682 -8.87 -24.34 11.36
CA SER A 682 -7.94 -23.64 10.45
C SER A 682 -7.00 -22.70 11.18
N ALA A 683 -7.48 -22.01 12.23
CA ALA A 683 -6.72 -20.94 12.88
C ALA A 683 -5.67 -21.44 13.90
N MET A 684 -4.47 -20.85 13.81
CA MET A 684 -3.34 -21.13 14.70
C MET A 684 -2.80 -19.82 15.28
N LEU A 685 -2.46 -19.80 16.57
CA LEU A 685 -1.89 -18.65 17.28
C LEU A 685 -0.40 -18.87 17.55
N THR A 686 0.45 -17.90 17.27
CA THR A 686 1.84 -17.86 17.76
C THR A 686 1.88 -17.24 19.16
N ILE A 687 2.49 -17.94 20.11
CA ILE A 687 2.74 -17.46 21.47
C ILE A 687 4.24 -17.27 21.63
N ALA A 688 4.67 -16.01 21.78
CA ALA A 688 6.06 -15.67 22.09
C ALA A 688 6.35 -15.96 23.58
N ASP A 689 7.56 -16.44 23.90
CA ASP A 689 8.00 -16.59 25.28
C ASP A 689 8.39 -15.20 25.84
N PRO A 690 7.77 -14.72 26.95
CA PRO A 690 8.07 -13.41 27.52
C PRO A 690 9.52 -13.23 28.00
N LYS A 691 10.30 -14.31 28.14
CA LYS A 691 11.62 -14.27 28.78
C LYS A 691 12.80 -14.40 27.82
N ASP A 692 12.59 -14.85 26.59
CA ASP A 692 13.69 -15.06 25.65
C ASP A 692 13.23 -15.04 24.18
N ALA A 693 13.62 -14.02 23.42
CA ALA A 693 13.26 -13.88 21.99
C ALA A 693 13.97 -14.90 21.08
N ALA A 694 14.91 -15.70 21.62
CA ALA A 694 15.65 -16.72 20.88
C ALA A 694 15.03 -18.13 20.95
N VAL A 695 14.00 -18.34 21.78
CA VAL A 695 13.30 -19.64 21.91
C VAL A 695 12.18 -19.74 20.86
N PRO A 696 12.01 -20.88 20.17
CA PRO A 696 11.02 -21.02 19.10
C PRO A 696 9.60 -20.71 19.58
N GLU A 697 8.90 -19.86 18.82
CA GLU A 697 7.51 -19.48 19.04
C GLU A 697 6.63 -20.73 19.21
N LYS A 698 5.86 -20.79 20.30
CA LYS A 698 4.94 -21.90 20.53
C LYS A 698 3.67 -21.68 19.72
N ILE A 699 3.34 -22.62 18.84
CA ILE A 699 2.11 -22.57 18.04
C ILE A 699 0.98 -23.26 18.81
N GLN A 700 -0.13 -22.54 19.03
CA GLN A 700 -1.36 -23.05 19.65
C GLN A 700 -2.48 -23.13 18.61
N PRO A 701 -2.90 -24.33 18.18
CA PRO A 701 -4.08 -24.51 17.35
C PRO A 701 -5.36 -24.19 18.13
N LEU A 702 -6.29 -23.42 17.54
CA LEU A 702 -7.57 -23.12 18.19
C LEU A 702 -8.48 -24.34 18.37
N SER A 703 -8.27 -25.38 17.57
CA SER A 703 -9.03 -26.64 17.63
C SER A 703 -8.89 -27.36 18.97
N VAL A 704 -7.79 -27.13 19.69
CA VAL A 704 -7.50 -27.70 21.03
C VAL A 704 -8.03 -26.82 22.16
N VAL A 705 -8.30 -25.54 21.89
CA VAL A 705 -8.77 -24.59 22.90
C VAL A 705 -10.17 -24.97 23.39
N ARG A 706 -10.32 -25.05 24.71
CA ARG A 706 -11.57 -25.33 25.43
C ARG A 706 -11.82 -24.32 26.54
N PHE A 707 -10.77 -23.72 27.08
CA PHE A 707 -10.84 -22.86 28.24
C PHE A 707 -10.34 -21.43 27.99
N TYR A 708 -10.85 -20.48 28.77
CA TYR A 708 -10.27 -19.14 28.91
C TYR A 708 -9.97 -18.84 30.39
N LEU A 709 -8.95 -18.01 30.64
CA LEU A 709 -8.50 -17.70 31.99
C LEU A 709 -9.27 -16.52 32.60
N ASN A 710 -9.72 -16.68 33.83
CA ASN A 710 -10.18 -15.59 34.67
C ASN A 710 -9.10 -15.19 35.69
N ALA A 711 -8.44 -14.07 35.43
CA ALA A 711 -7.32 -13.57 36.23
C ALA A 711 -7.68 -13.25 37.70
N SER A 712 -8.97 -13.06 38.00
CA SER A 712 -9.43 -12.85 39.38
C SER A 712 -9.40 -14.13 40.24
N ARG A 713 -9.45 -15.31 39.60
CA ARG A 713 -9.44 -16.61 40.28
C ARG A 713 -8.10 -17.32 40.19
N LEU A 714 -7.49 -17.30 39.00
CA LEU A 714 -6.22 -17.97 38.71
C LEU A 714 -5.24 -16.94 38.12
N PRO A 715 -3.99 -16.88 38.62
CA PRO A 715 -3.03 -15.90 38.15
C PRO A 715 -2.41 -16.31 36.80
N THR A 716 -1.86 -15.34 36.08
CA THR A 716 -1.31 -15.52 34.72
C THR A 716 0.14 -16.01 34.71
N ASP A 717 0.82 -16.01 35.86
CA ASP A 717 2.23 -16.38 36.01
C ASP A 717 2.45 -17.88 36.25
N LEU A 718 1.37 -18.65 36.42
CA LEU A 718 1.42 -20.09 36.63
C LEU A 718 1.21 -20.85 35.30
N PRO A 719 1.80 -22.06 35.15
CA PRO A 719 1.60 -22.87 33.96
C PRO A 719 0.11 -23.14 33.72
N LEU A 720 -0.34 -22.86 32.50
CA LEU A 720 -1.71 -23.07 32.05
C LEU A 720 -1.77 -24.27 31.10
N PRO A 721 -2.93 -24.98 31.03
CA PRO A 721 -3.11 -26.05 30.05
C PRO A 721 -3.00 -25.54 28.61
N ASP A 722 -2.50 -26.37 27.69
CA ASP A 722 -2.49 -26.06 26.25
C ASP A 722 -3.89 -25.87 25.66
N THR A 723 -4.91 -26.38 26.37
CA THR A 723 -6.34 -26.19 26.05
C THR A 723 -6.89 -24.84 26.54
N CYS A 724 -6.11 -24.04 27.26
CA CYS A 724 -6.48 -22.68 27.66
C CYS A 724 -5.95 -21.68 26.64
N LEU A 725 -6.82 -20.83 26.10
CA LEU A 725 -6.44 -19.74 25.20
C LEU A 725 -5.43 -18.82 25.89
N SER A 726 -4.45 -18.33 25.13
CA SER A 726 -3.52 -17.30 25.61
C SER A 726 -4.27 -16.12 26.23
N TYR A 727 -3.85 -15.72 27.44
CA TYR A 727 -4.50 -14.65 28.20
C TYR A 727 -4.45 -13.29 27.48
N GLU A 728 -3.39 -13.04 26.69
CA GLU A 728 -3.27 -11.81 25.91
C GLU A 728 -4.39 -11.63 24.89
N VAL A 729 -4.88 -12.74 24.34
CA VAL A 729 -6.02 -12.77 23.43
C VAL A 729 -7.31 -12.76 24.24
N SER A 730 -7.48 -13.68 25.20
CA SER A 730 -8.75 -13.88 25.90
C SER A 730 -9.20 -12.65 26.71
N LYS A 731 -8.28 -11.84 27.23
CA LYS A 731 -8.61 -10.64 28.02
C LYS A 731 -9.35 -9.54 27.24
N LEU A 732 -9.30 -9.59 25.90
CA LEU A 732 -9.92 -8.60 25.02
C LEU A 732 -11.34 -8.98 24.58
N PHE A 733 -11.88 -10.09 25.12
CA PHE A 733 -13.22 -10.58 24.83
C PHE A 733 -14.05 -10.68 26.11
N THR A 734 -15.36 -10.53 25.97
CA THR A 734 -16.30 -10.75 27.06
C THR A 734 -16.57 -12.23 27.28
N THR A 735 -16.98 -12.59 28.49
CA THR A 735 -17.40 -13.96 28.84
C THR A 735 -18.50 -14.49 27.90
N ASN A 736 -19.42 -13.63 27.46
CA ASN A 736 -20.52 -14.02 26.59
C ASN A 736 -20.03 -14.37 25.18
N GLU A 737 -19.07 -13.63 24.64
CA GLU A 737 -18.47 -13.92 23.32
C GLU A 737 -17.69 -15.23 23.36
N LEU A 738 -16.82 -15.42 24.36
CA LEU A 738 -16.02 -16.63 24.52
C LEU A 738 -16.89 -17.88 24.68
N SER A 739 -17.97 -17.79 25.46
CA SER A 739 -18.86 -18.93 25.71
C SER A 739 -19.89 -19.18 24.61
N ARG A 740 -20.66 -18.18 24.17
CA ARG A 740 -21.75 -18.39 23.20
C ARG A 740 -21.24 -18.52 21.77
N VAL A 741 -20.25 -17.73 21.37
CA VAL A 741 -19.75 -17.72 19.98
C VAL A 741 -18.78 -18.88 19.77
N PHE A 742 -17.75 -18.99 20.61
CA PHE A 742 -16.69 -19.98 20.43
C PHE A 742 -16.93 -21.30 21.16
N GLY A 743 -17.83 -21.34 22.15
CA GLY A 743 -18.12 -22.56 22.92
C GLY A 743 -17.06 -22.87 23.98
N TRP A 744 -16.25 -21.89 24.39
CA TRP A 744 -15.21 -22.08 25.41
C TRP A 744 -15.76 -21.77 26.80
N SER A 745 -15.28 -22.49 27.82
CA SER A 745 -15.69 -22.32 29.22
C SER A 745 -14.59 -21.68 30.07
N GLU A 746 -14.94 -21.10 31.20
CA GLU A 746 -13.94 -20.61 32.16
C GLU A 746 -13.06 -21.77 32.66
N LEU A 747 -11.74 -21.56 32.74
CA LEU A 747 -10.81 -22.55 33.29
C LEU A 747 -11.12 -22.78 34.78
N THR A 748 -11.53 -24.00 35.11
CA THR A 748 -11.83 -24.38 36.49
C THR A 748 -10.56 -24.72 37.27
N VAL A 749 -10.58 -24.53 38.59
CA VAL A 749 -9.45 -24.87 39.47
C VAL A 749 -9.09 -26.36 39.40
N PRO A 750 -10.04 -27.32 39.38
CA PRO A 750 -9.71 -28.74 39.19
C PRO A 750 -9.03 -29.04 37.85
N ALA A 751 -9.52 -28.47 36.74
CA ALA A 751 -8.95 -28.68 35.41
C ALA A 751 -7.51 -28.12 35.32
N TRP A 752 -7.27 -26.96 35.93
CA TRP A 752 -5.93 -26.38 36.06
C TRP A 752 -5.00 -27.26 36.90
N LEU A 753 -5.43 -27.72 38.08
CA LEU A 753 -4.63 -28.60 38.94
C LEU A 753 -4.31 -29.93 38.26
N LYS A 754 -5.27 -30.53 37.56
CA LYS A 754 -5.07 -31.75 36.79
C LYS A 754 -3.95 -31.59 35.76
N ASN A 755 -3.89 -30.44 35.08
CA ASN A 755 -2.81 -30.15 34.15
C ASN A 755 -1.45 -29.99 34.85
N LEU A 756 -1.38 -29.30 35.99
CA LEU A 756 -0.15 -29.19 36.77
C LEU A 756 0.37 -30.54 37.25
N VAL A 757 -0.52 -31.43 37.67
CA VAL A 757 -0.16 -32.81 38.05
C VAL A 757 0.38 -33.57 36.85
N GLN A 758 -0.25 -33.46 35.68
CA GLN A 758 0.24 -34.08 34.44
C GLN A 758 1.62 -33.55 34.03
N ILE A 759 1.84 -32.24 34.07
CA ILE A 759 3.15 -31.62 33.80
C ILE A 759 4.21 -32.16 34.78
N SER A 760 3.87 -32.26 36.06
CA SER A 760 4.78 -32.75 37.10
C SER A 760 5.18 -34.22 36.88
N ILE A 761 4.24 -35.07 36.42
CA ILE A 761 4.52 -36.48 36.06
C ILE A 761 5.41 -36.56 34.82
N GLN A 762 5.17 -35.72 33.81
CA GLN A 762 5.99 -35.68 32.59
C GLN A 762 7.40 -35.17 32.86
N ALA A 763 7.54 -34.16 33.72
CA ALA A 763 8.83 -33.58 34.12
C ALA A 763 9.76 -34.60 34.79
N GLN A 764 9.23 -35.59 35.52
CA GLN A 764 10.04 -36.67 36.12
C GLN A 764 10.72 -37.57 35.06
N ARG A 765 10.23 -37.58 33.82
CA ARG A 765 10.77 -38.40 32.72
C ARG A 765 11.74 -37.64 31.81
N SER A 766 11.90 -36.33 32.01
CA SER A 766 12.64 -35.44 31.12
C SER A 766 13.73 -34.69 31.89
N SER A 767 14.95 -34.61 31.35
CA SER A 767 16.12 -34.00 32.03
C SER A 767 16.18 -32.46 31.96
N SER A 768 15.04 -31.78 31.78
CA SER A 768 14.97 -30.32 31.59
C SER A 768 14.95 -29.56 32.92
N LYS A 769 15.89 -28.63 33.12
CA LYS A 769 16.04 -27.80 34.32
C LYS A 769 14.81 -26.91 34.60
N THR A 770 14.22 -26.29 33.57
CA THR A 770 13.07 -25.38 33.70
C THR A 770 11.79 -26.11 34.14
N MET A 771 11.63 -27.38 33.74
CA MET A 771 10.52 -28.21 34.16
C MET A 771 10.65 -28.71 35.60
N ALA A 772 11.87 -28.74 36.15
CA ALA A 772 12.12 -29.13 37.54
C ALA A 772 11.66 -28.05 38.54
N GLU A 773 11.81 -26.76 38.19
CA GLU A 773 11.39 -25.64 39.04
C GLU A 773 9.87 -25.50 39.16
N THR A 774 9.13 -25.93 38.13
CA THR A 774 7.66 -25.88 38.03
C THR A 774 6.97 -27.21 38.38
N ASN A 775 7.71 -28.14 38.98
CA ASN A 775 7.19 -29.44 39.36
C ASN A 775 6.54 -29.39 40.76
N LEU A 776 5.22 -29.64 40.82
CA LEU A 776 4.43 -29.63 42.04
C LEU A 776 4.90 -30.66 43.08
N GLN A 777 5.51 -31.76 42.64
CA GLN A 777 5.92 -32.87 43.50
C GLN A 777 7.30 -32.70 44.14
N THR A 778 8.16 -31.86 43.54
CA THR A 778 9.56 -31.75 43.93
C THR A 778 10.00 -30.35 44.32
N SER A 779 9.27 -29.29 43.92
CA SER A 779 9.62 -27.90 44.17
C SER A 779 8.77 -27.29 45.30
N PRO A 780 9.34 -27.09 46.51
CA PRO A 780 8.62 -26.50 47.63
C PRO A 780 8.07 -25.09 47.35
N ALA A 781 8.85 -24.25 46.64
CA ALA A 781 8.46 -22.89 46.30
C ALA A 781 7.30 -22.84 45.32
N PHE A 782 7.26 -23.76 44.34
CA PHE A 782 6.16 -23.83 43.39
C PHE A 782 4.89 -24.40 44.04
N ALA A 783 5.03 -25.43 44.87
CA ALA A 783 3.91 -25.98 45.64
C ALA A 783 3.29 -24.95 46.57
N GLU A 784 4.09 -24.14 47.26
CA GLU A 784 3.60 -23.01 48.06
C GLU A 784 2.75 -22.04 47.22
N LYS A 785 3.23 -21.63 46.04
CA LYS A 785 2.47 -20.74 45.13
C LYS A 785 1.13 -21.35 44.70
N VAL A 786 1.10 -22.64 44.40
CA VAL A 786 -0.12 -23.38 44.02
C VAL A 786 -1.10 -23.44 45.19
N LEU A 787 -0.63 -23.79 46.39
CA LEU A 787 -1.47 -23.85 47.60
C LEU A 787 -2.03 -22.48 48.00
N LEU A 788 -1.23 -21.41 47.89
CA LEU A 788 -1.70 -20.04 48.12
C LEU A 788 -2.75 -19.62 47.10
N THR A 789 -2.58 -19.98 45.83
CA THR A 789 -3.57 -19.73 44.78
C THR A 789 -4.86 -20.49 45.04
N LEU A 790 -4.76 -21.77 45.41
CA LEU A 790 -5.88 -22.59 45.80
C LEU A 790 -6.62 -21.97 47.00
N SER A 791 -5.91 -21.52 48.03
CA SER A 791 -6.51 -20.92 49.24
C SER A 791 -7.34 -19.66 48.96
N ARG A 792 -6.99 -18.91 47.91
CA ARG A 792 -7.75 -17.73 47.47
C ARG A 792 -9.00 -18.13 46.69
N ALA A 793 -8.89 -19.11 45.79
CA ALA A 793 -9.98 -19.55 44.95
C ALA A 793 -10.99 -20.48 45.66
N TRP A 794 -10.56 -21.21 46.71
CA TRP A 794 -11.31 -22.29 47.37
C TRP A 794 -12.74 -21.89 47.76
N PHE A 795 -12.89 -20.80 48.51
CA PHE A 795 -14.18 -20.38 49.06
C PHE A 795 -15.13 -19.78 48.00
N SER A 796 -14.62 -19.46 46.82
CA SER A 796 -15.44 -19.01 45.68
C SER A 796 -15.88 -20.17 44.77
N SER A 797 -15.36 -21.37 44.99
CA SER A 797 -15.65 -22.56 44.18
C SER A 797 -16.75 -23.43 44.79
N PRO A 798 -17.60 -24.10 43.99
CA PRO A 798 -18.65 -24.99 44.48
C PRO A 798 -18.10 -26.24 45.18
N SER A 799 -18.88 -26.83 46.11
CA SER A 799 -18.49 -28.03 46.87
C SER A 799 -18.08 -29.21 45.97
N ALA A 800 -18.72 -29.39 44.82
CA ALA A 800 -18.36 -30.46 43.87
C ALA A 800 -16.91 -30.32 43.34
N GLN A 801 -16.40 -29.09 43.21
CA GLN A 801 -15.00 -28.87 42.84
C GLN A 801 -14.06 -29.18 44.00
N HIS A 802 -14.48 -28.99 45.25
CA HIS A 802 -13.66 -29.34 46.42
C HIS A 802 -13.39 -30.84 46.47
N ASP A 803 -14.42 -31.66 46.23
CA ASP A 803 -14.29 -33.12 46.19
C ASP A 803 -13.33 -33.57 45.07
N GLU A 804 -13.45 -32.99 43.88
CA GLU A 804 -12.54 -33.30 42.75
C GLU A 804 -11.09 -32.89 43.06
N ILE A 805 -10.88 -31.73 43.68
CA ILE A 805 -9.53 -31.26 44.04
C ILE A 805 -8.90 -32.17 45.11
N GLN A 806 -9.68 -32.59 46.11
CA GLN A 806 -9.22 -33.54 47.13
C GLN A 806 -8.79 -34.86 46.48
N GLN A 807 -9.61 -35.41 45.57
CA GLN A 807 -9.27 -36.64 44.86
C GLN A 807 -8.01 -36.50 43.99
N LEU A 808 -7.85 -35.37 43.28
CA LEU A 808 -6.69 -35.12 42.44
C LEU A 808 -5.38 -35.01 43.23
N LEU A 809 -5.41 -34.44 44.43
CA LEU A 809 -4.22 -34.17 45.23
C LEU A 809 -3.92 -35.23 46.31
N ALA A 810 -4.87 -36.09 46.65
CA ALA A 810 -4.72 -37.09 47.74
C ALA A 810 -3.45 -37.95 47.59
N GLU A 811 -3.14 -38.39 46.36
CA GLU A 811 -1.99 -39.24 46.07
C GLU A 811 -0.75 -38.48 45.58
N VAL A 812 -0.81 -37.15 45.49
CA VAL A 812 0.26 -36.30 44.95
C VAL A 812 1.09 -35.73 46.09
N THR A 813 2.43 -35.80 46.00
CA THR A 813 3.35 -35.24 47.00
C THR A 813 3.45 -33.71 46.89
N CYS A 814 2.38 -33.00 47.22
CA CYS A 814 2.25 -31.55 46.97
C CYS A 814 2.41 -30.66 48.22
N ILE A 815 2.67 -31.23 49.41
CA ILE A 815 2.78 -30.46 50.65
C ILE A 815 4.26 -30.30 51.05
N PRO A 816 4.80 -29.06 51.09
CA PRO A 816 6.12 -28.79 51.63
C PRO A 816 6.19 -29.05 53.13
N THR A 817 7.15 -29.86 53.56
CA THR A 817 7.40 -30.16 54.98
C THR A 817 8.89 -30.08 55.32
N ARG A 818 9.20 -30.08 56.61
CA ARG A 818 10.59 -30.20 57.12
C ARG A 818 11.34 -31.42 56.59
N LEU A 819 10.61 -32.48 56.22
CA LEU A 819 11.14 -33.72 55.65
C LEU A 819 10.80 -33.84 54.17
N GLN A 820 11.03 -32.75 53.42
CA GLN A 820 10.76 -32.62 51.98
C GLN A 820 9.27 -32.63 51.63
N MET A 821 8.95 -32.89 50.36
CA MET A 821 7.58 -32.90 49.84
C MET A 821 6.86 -34.18 50.24
N GLN A 822 5.65 -34.05 50.80
CA GLN A 822 4.84 -35.18 51.27
C GLN A 822 3.42 -35.12 50.70
N LYS A 823 2.71 -36.25 50.77
CA LYS A 823 1.28 -36.30 50.46
C LYS A 823 0.48 -35.56 51.54
N PRO A 824 -0.70 -35.00 51.21
CA PRO A 824 -1.54 -34.34 52.19
C PRO A 824 -1.82 -35.17 53.45
N ASN A 825 -2.19 -36.44 53.29
CA ASN A 825 -2.49 -37.34 54.40
C ASN A 825 -1.26 -37.73 55.24
N ASP A 826 -0.05 -37.56 54.72
CA ASP A 826 1.18 -37.92 55.42
C ASP A 826 1.81 -36.71 56.14
N ALA A 827 1.28 -35.50 55.94
CA ALA A 827 1.79 -34.26 56.52
C ALA A 827 1.03 -33.83 57.79
N TYR A 828 1.72 -33.14 58.70
CA TYR A 828 1.19 -32.69 59.98
C TYR A 828 1.29 -31.19 60.18
N PHE A 829 0.32 -30.58 60.86
CA PHE A 829 0.42 -29.18 61.28
C PHE A 829 1.45 -29.00 62.42
N ALA A 830 1.97 -27.77 62.58
CA ALA A 830 3.02 -27.44 63.56
C ALA A 830 2.61 -27.64 65.04
N ASN A 831 1.32 -27.78 65.33
CA ASN A 831 0.81 -28.16 66.66
C ASN A 831 1.22 -29.60 67.06
N VAL A 832 1.68 -30.42 66.10
CA VAL A 832 2.20 -31.76 66.34
C VAL A 832 3.73 -31.69 66.55
N SER A 833 4.17 -31.42 67.77
CA SER A 833 5.61 -31.35 68.13
C SER A 833 6.15 -32.65 68.73
N LEU A 834 5.38 -33.74 68.71
CA LEU A 834 5.65 -34.95 69.47
C LEU A 834 6.91 -35.71 69.01
N PHE A 835 7.18 -35.74 67.71
CA PHE A 835 8.38 -36.36 67.17
C PHE A 835 9.09 -35.40 66.21
N SER A 836 10.41 -35.28 66.36
CA SER A 836 11.25 -34.39 65.55
C SER A 836 11.39 -34.82 64.09
N ASP A 837 11.09 -36.08 63.81
CA ASP A 837 11.13 -36.74 62.50
C ASP A 837 9.74 -36.86 61.86
N LEU A 838 8.77 -36.06 62.28
CA LEU A 838 7.50 -35.93 61.56
C LEU A 838 7.61 -34.90 60.43
N PRO A 839 6.96 -35.16 59.29
CA PRO A 839 6.83 -34.20 58.20
C PRO A 839 5.84 -33.08 58.57
N ILE A 840 6.32 -32.13 59.36
CA ILE A 840 5.57 -30.93 59.73
C ILE A 840 5.56 -29.96 58.55
N VAL A 841 4.36 -29.46 58.19
CA VAL A 841 4.19 -28.49 57.11
C VAL A 841 5.05 -27.26 57.36
N GLU A 842 5.92 -26.96 56.39
CA GLU A 842 6.84 -25.83 56.44
C GLU A 842 6.94 -25.25 55.02
N LEU A 843 6.22 -24.15 54.82
CA LEU A 843 6.26 -23.43 53.54
C LEU A 843 7.48 -22.50 53.53
N PRO A 844 8.20 -22.38 52.40
CA PRO A 844 9.37 -21.51 52.26
C PRO A 844 9.18 -20.06 52.73
N THR A 845 8.02 -19.44 52.48
CA THR A 845 7.77 -18.02 52.80
C THR A 845 6.51 -17.78 53.62
N ALA A 846 5.41 -18.45 53.30
CA ALA A 846 4.10 -18.20 53.90
C ALA A 846 3.88 -18.88 55.26
N GLN A 847 3.21 -18.18 56.17
CA GLN A 847 2.71 -18.80 57.40
C GLN A 847 1.37 -19.50 57.16
N VAL A 848 1.23 -20.72 57.69
CA VAL A 848 -0.01 -21.49 57.61
C VAL A 848 -1.05 -20.92 58.59
N LYS A 849 -1.93 -20.05 58.08
CA LYS A 849 -3.02 -19.41 58.85
C LYS A 849 -4.27 -19.19 57.97
N GLY A 850 -5.42 -19.04 58.62
CA GLY A 850 -6.66 -18.58 57.99
C GLY A 850 -7.17 -19.49 56.88
N ASN A 851 -7.37 -18.95 55.68
CA ASN A 851 -7.90 -19.70 54.53
C ASN A 851 -6.99 -20.85 54.11
N LEU A 852 -5.67 -20.67 54.17
CA LEU A 852 -4.70 -21.71 53.80
C LEU A 852 -4.78 -22.89 54.77
N GLU A 853 -4.91 -22.63 56.07
CA GLU A 853 -5.08 -23.68 57.08
C GLU A 853 -6.35 -24.50 56.83
N LYS A 854 -7.48 -23.84 56.53
CA LYS A 854 -8.75 -24.51 56.19
C LYS A 854 -8.63 -25.40 54.96
N VAL A 855 -7.93 -24.95 53.92
CA VAL A 855 -7.69 -25.76 52.71
C VAL A 855 -6.80 -26.96 53.02
N LEU A 856 -5.73 -26.80 53.80
CA LEU A 856 -4.85 -27.92 54.15
C LEU A 856 -5.58 -28.99 54.98
N ILE A 857 -6.48 -28.60 55.88
CA ILE A 857 -7.37 -29.55 56.59
C ILE A 857 -8.24 -30.30 55.57
N ALA A 858 -8.87 -29.57 54.64
CA ALA A 858 -9.72 -30.17 53.63
C ALA A 858 -8.95 -31.13 52.71
N LEU A 859 -7.67 -30.85 52.41
CA LEU A 859 -6.82 -31.75 51.63
C LEU A 859 -6.36 -33.00 52.39
N GLY A 860 -6.53 -33.05 53.72
CA GLY A 860 -6.18 -34.21 54.54
C GLY A 860 -4.95 -34.03 55.44
N VAL A 861 -4.37 -32.82 55.53
CA VAL A 861 -3.26 -32.54 56.45
C VAL A 861 -3.74 -32.74 57.89
N ARG A 862 -2.99 -33.54 58.64
CA ARG A 862 -3.41 -34.04 59.95
C ARG A 862 -3.07 -33.04 61.05
N ARG A 863 -4.06 -32.75 61.90
CA ARG A 863 -3.86 -31.97 63.14
C ARG A 863 -3.31 -32.80 64.29
N HIS A 864 -3.40 -34.13 64.17
CA HIS A 864 -3.06 -35.07 65.23
C HIS A 864 -2.39 -36.32 64.65
N VAL A 865 -1.43 -36.89 65.38
CA VAL A 865 -0.83 -38.19 65.08
C VAL A 865 -1.80 -39.31 65.45
N GLU A 866 -1.95 -40.30 64.58
CA GLU A 866 -2.69 -41.52 64.90
C GLU A 866 -2.06 -42.26 66.09
N LEU A 867 -2.89 -42.67 67.05
CA LEU A 867 -2.40 -43.29 68.29
C LEU A 867 -1.68 -44.62 68.02
N GLN A 868 -2.05 -45.34 66.96
CA GLN A 868 -1.36 -46.55 66.53
C GLN A 868 0.11 -46.29 66.15
N MET A 869 0.40 -45.15 65.50
CA MET A 869 1.77 -44.75 65.17
C MET A 869 2.58 -44.43 66.43
N VAL A 870 1.94 -43.77 67.40
CA VAL A 870 2.53 -43.52 68.73
C VAL A 870 2.88 -44.84 69.42
N PHE A 871 1.97 -45.83 69.41
CA PHE A 871 2.23 -47.16 69.98
C PHE A 871 3.32 -47.95 69.25
N ASN A 872 3.37 -47.93 67.93
CA ASN A 872 4.41 -48.61 67.17
C ASN A 872 5.80 -48.02 67.47
N ARG A 873 5.90 -46.68 67.57
CA ARG A 873 7.15 -45.99 67.94
C ARG A 873 7.53 -46.15 69.42
N LEU A 874 6.55 -46.36 70.29
CA LEU A 874 6.73 -46.74 71.69
C LEU A 874 7.50 -48.07 71.80
N VAL A 875 7.11 -49.08 71.01
CA VAL A 875 7.73 -50.42 70.98
C VAL A 875 9.12 -50.39 70.36
N ALA A 876 9.33 -49.58 69.32
CA ALA A 876 10.63 -49.43 68.64
C ALA A 876 11.70 -48.68 69.46
N GLY A 877 11.39 -48.19 70.67
CA GLY A 877 12.37 -47.62 71.59
C GLY A 877 12.93 -46.25 71.17
N GLY A 878 12.17 -45.48 70.38
CA GLY A 878 12.58 -44.19 69.81
C GLY A 878 12.90 -43.09 70.84
N GLY A 879 13.67 -42.07 70.40
CA GLY A 879 14.21 -40.96 71.20
C GLY A 879 13.22 -39.83 71.49
N TRP A 880 12.02 -40.15 71.97
CA TRP A 880 11.00 -39.16 72.37
C TRP A 880 10.90 -39.04 73.89
N SER A 881 10.47 -37.87 74.36
CA SER A 881 10.27 -37.57 75.78
C SER A 881 8.88 -38.01 76.23
N HIS A 882 8.80 -38.82 77.29
CA HIS A 882 7.51 -39.22 77.86
C HIS A 882 6.73 -38.03 78.42
N VAL A 883 7.42 -36.97 78.86
CA VAL A 883 6.82 -35.72 79.31
C VAL A 883 6.13 -35.00 78.15
N ASP A 884 6.76 -34.93 76.98
CA ASP A 884 6.17 -34.26 75.81
C ASP A 884 5.06 -35.10 75.17
N LEU A 885 5.16 -36.44 75.25
CA LEU A 885 4.05 -37.34 74.90
C LEU A 885 2.82 -37.09 75.75
N VAL A 886 2.99 -36.98 77.06
CA VAL A 886 1.88 -36.68 77.96
C VAL A 886 1.32 -35.29 77.72
N SER A 887 2.17 -34.27 77.57
CA SER A 887 1.70 -32.92 77.23
C SER A 887 0.87 -32.94 75.94
N TYR A 888 1.32 -33.63 74.90
CA TYR A 888 0.58 -33.76 73.65
C TYR A 888 -0.75 -34.52 73.79
N LEU A 889 -0.76 -35.66 74.49
CA LEU A 889 -1.97 -36.46 74.70
C LEU A 889 -2.98 -35.74 75.61
N ALA A 890 -2.51 -35.00 76.60
CA ALA A 890 -3.34 -34.17 77.47
C ALA A 890 -4.02 -33.05 76.67
N SER A 891 -3.27 -32.32 75.84
CA SER A 891 -3.84 -31.27 74.97
C SER A 891 -4.81 -31.79 73.91
N ASN A 892 -4.71 -33.07 73.51
CA ASN A 892 -5.61 -33.70 72.55
C ASN A 892 -6.58 -34.70 73.19
N LYS A 893 -6.79 -34.63 74.52
CA LYS A 893 -7.57 -35.62 75.29
C LYS A 893 -8.99 -35.85 74.75
N GLU A 894 -9.63 -34.79 74.26
CA GLU A 894 -11.00 -34.84 73.73
C GLU A 894 -11.12 -35.63 72.42
N THR A 895 -10.02 -35.77 71.68
CA THR A 895 -9.99 -36.51 70.40
C THR A 895 -9.79 -38.02 70.57
N LEU A 896 -9.48 -38.49 71.78
CA LEU A 896 -9.23 -39.90 72.08
C LEU A 896 -10.54 -40.65 72.33
N SER A 897 -10.75 -41.76 71.63
CA SER A 897 -11.87 -42.67 71.87
C SER A 897 -11.74 -43.43 73.19
N GLU A 898 -12.85 -43.94 73.73
CA GLU A 898 -12.83 -44.72 74.99
C GLU A 898 -11.95 -45.98 74.89
N LEU A 899 -11.94 -46.65 73.72
CA LEU A 899 -11.06 -47.80 73.44
C LEU A 899 -9.57 -47.41 73.48
N GLU A 900 -9.24 -46.24 72.96
CA GLU A 900 -7.88 -45.71 72.98
C GLU A 900 -7.41 -45.31 74.37
N LYS A 901 -8.29 -44.67 75.16
CA LYS A 901 -8.03 -44.37 76.58
C LYS A 901 -7.78 -45.65 77.39
N GLU A 902 -8.61 -46.68 77.19
CA GLU A 902 -8.42 -48.00 77.81
C GLU A 902 -7.11 -48.66 77.39
N ARG A 903 -6.72 -48.51 76.13
CA ARG A 903 -5.42 -49.02 75.64
C ARG A 903 -4.24 -48.25 76.24
N LEU A 904 -4.33 -46.93 76.37
CA LEU A 904 -3.30 -46.11 77.02
C LEU A 904 -3.11 -46.51 78.50
N LYS A 905 -4.19 -46.77 79.25
CA LYS A 905 -4.13 -47.26 80.64
C LYS A 905 -3.33 -48.56 80.78
N LYS A 906 -3.47 -49.47 79.81
CA LYS A 906 -2.84 -50.80 79.82
C LYS A 906 -1.42 -50.82 79.23
N THR A 907 -1.00 -49.73 78.59
CA THR A 907 0.30 -49.68 77.90
C THR A 907 1.40 -49.20 78.84
N ALA A 908 2.55 -49.86 78.79
CA ALA A 908 3.73 -49.48 79.56
C ALA A 908 4.48 -48.33 78.86
N ILE A 909 4.15 -47.08 79.25
CA ILE A 909 4.65 -45.85 78.63
C ILE A 909 5.69 -45.15 79.51
N PHE A 910 5.60 -45.31 80.82
CA PHE A 910 6.20 -44.40 81.79
C PHE A 910 7.46 -44.98 82.42
N PRO A 911 8.60 -44.25 82.44
CA PRO A 911 9.79 -44.67 83.17
C PRO A 911 9.61 -44.56 84.68
N LYS A 912 10.28 -45.44 85.42
CA LYS A 912 10.39 -45.38 86.88
C LYS A 912 11.64 -44.60 87.27
N HIS A 913 11.51 -43.70 88.24
CA HIS A 913 12.62 -42.88 88.72
C HIS A 913 13.74 -43.73 89.31
N GLY A 914 14.98 -43.49 88.87
CA GLY A 914 16.17 -44.21 89.36
C GLY A 914 16.40 -45.61 88.77
N GLU A 915 15.55 -46.08 87.84
CA GLU A 915 15.72 -47.37 87.19
C GLU A 915 16.58 -47.28 85.92
N VAL A 916 17.72 -47.96 85.90
CA VAL A 916 18.63 -48.02 84.74
C VAL A 916 18.52 -49.39 84.10
N GLY A 917 18.03 -49.46 82.87
CA GLY A 917 17.95 -50.71 82.11
C GLY A 917 19.25 -51.06 81.36
N PRO A 918 19.31 -52.25 80.74
CA PRO A 918 20.50 -52.75 80.04
C PRO A 918 20.92 -51.81 78.90
N LEU A 919 22.23 -51.67 78.67
CA LEU A 919 22.79 -50.82 77.62
C LEU A 919 22.32 -51.28 76.23
N LYS A 920 21.91 -50.34 75.38
CA LYS A 920 21.69 -50.56 73.94
C LYS A 920 23.05 -50.65 73.22
N GLU A 921 23.07 -51.17 72.00
CA GLU A 921 24.27 -51.25 71.14
C GLU A 921 25.00 -49.90 70.98
N ASP A 922 24.27 -48.78 71.05
CA ASP A 922 24.82 -47.41 71.02
C ASP A 922 25.39 -46.89 72.36
N GLY A 923 25.54 -47.74 73.38
CA GLY A 923 26.10 -47.36 74.69
C GLY A 923 25.19 -46.52 75.60
N LYS A 924 23.93 -46.28 75.23
CA LYS A 924 22.92 -45.62 76.09
C LYS A 924 22.06 -46.65 76.84
N PRO A 925 21.72 -46.44 78.13
CA PRO A 925 20.87 -47.35 78.88
C PRO A 925 19.46 -47.43 78.27
N ARG A 926 18.92 -48.65 78.13
CA ARG A 926 17.54 -48.87 77.68
C ARG A 926 16.57 -48.43 78.78
N ILE A 927 15.64 -47.55 78.44
CA ILE A 927 14.60 -47.11 79.38
C ILE A 927 13.58 -48.24 79.55
N ILE A 928 13.43 -48.74 80.79
CA ILE A 928 12.37 -49.67 81.17
C ILE A 928 11.11 -48.84 81.42
N ARG A 929 9.97 -49.28 80.86
CA ARG A 929 8.69 -48.56 80.94
C ARG A 929 7.67 -49.42 81.67
N HIS A 930 6.82 -48.77 82.46
CA HIS A 930 5.77 -49.34 83.29
C HIS A 930 4.42 -48.69 82.95
N ARG A 931 3.32 -49.30 83.39
CA ARG A 931 1.99 -48.69 83.26
C ARG A 931 1.85 -47.57 84.28
N ALA A 932 0.97 -46.60 84.01
CA ALA A 932 0.67 -45.56 84.98
C ALA A 932 0.20 -46.16 86.32
N SER A 933 -0.63 -47.22 86.26
CA SER A 933 -1.13 -47.96 87.43
C SER A 933 -0.07 -48.61 88.32
N ASP A 934 1.15 -48.78 87.82
CA ASP A 934 2.25 -49.43 88.52
C ASP A 934 3.18 -48.41 89.20
N LEU A 935 2.94 -47.12 88.94
CA LEU A 935 3.78 -46.02 89.38
C LEU A 935 3.02 -45.08 90.34
N TYR A 936 3.80 -44.35 91.13
CA TYR A 936 3.33 -43.34 92.08
C TYR A 936 3.69 -41.93 91.63
N GLU A 937 2.94 -40.95 92.14
CA GLU A 937 3.17 -39.52 91.90
C GLU A 937 4.63 -39.13 92.27
N PRO A 938 5.34 -38.34 91.43
CA PRO A 938 6.76 -38.03 91.62
C PRO A 938 7.01 -36.96 92.70
N THR A 939 6.47 -37.15 93.89
CA THR A 939 6.71 -36.28 95.05
C THR A 939 7.95 -36.73 95.81
N GLU A 940 8.65 -35.78 96.45
CA GLU A 940 9.81 -36.10 97.29
C GLU A 940 9.45 -37.02 98.45
N ALA A 941 8.24 -36.91 98.99
CA ALA A 941 7.74 -37.80 100.04
C ALA A 941 7.69 -39.26 99.57
N LEU A 942 7.18 -39.53 98.36
CA LEU A 942 7.05 -40.88 97.82
C LEU A 942 8.39 -41.44 97.31
N LYS A 943 9.27 -40.58 96.77
CA LYS A 943 10.67 -40.93 96.47
C LYS A 943 11.42 -41.36 97.73
N ALA A 944 11.22 -40.65 98.84
CA ALA A 944 11.86 -40.95 100.12
C ALA A 944 11.40 -42.31 100.71
N LEU A 945 10.23 -42.81 100.30
CA LEU A 945 9.74 -44.14 100.64
C LEU A 945 10.22 -45.25 99.70
N GLN A 946 11.12 -44.95 98.74
CA GLN A 946 11.63 -45.89 97.74
C GLN A 946 10.53 -46.57 96.91
N LEU A 947 9.34 -45.97 96.85
CA LEU A 947 8.23 -46.47 96.02
C LEU A 947 8.54 -46.25 94.54
N PRO A 948 7.95 -47.07 93.64
CA PRO A 948 8.12 -46.89 92.21
C PRO A 948 7.41 -45.62 91.75
N VAL A 949 8.09 -44.48 91.83
CA VAL A 949 7.58 -43.19 91.38
C VAL A 949 7.87 -42.97 89.90
N LEU A 950 6.97 -42.25 89.24
CA LEU A 950 7.14 -41.79 87.87
C LEU A 950 8.45 -40.98 87.75
N ASP A 951 9.30 -41.31 86.78
CA ASP A 951 10.37 -40.40 86.43
C ASP A 951 9.77 -39.25 85.62
N TRP A 952 9.95 -38.01 86.04
CA TRP A 952 9.40 -36.82 85.38
C TRP A 952 10.49 -35.76 85.23
N ALA A 953 11.36 -35.99 84.25
CA ALA A 953 12.52 -35.15 83.97
C ALA A 953 12.16 -33.96 83.06
N HIS A 954 12.91 -32.87 83.13
CA HIS A 954 12.85 -31.70 82.21
C HIS A 954 11.67 -30.71 82.36
N LYS A 955 10.59 -31.02 83.09
CA LYS A 955 9.54 -30.05 83.50
C LYS A 955 9.18 -30.22 84.98
N PRO A 956 8.86 -29.16 85.73
CA PRO A 956 8.41 -29.29 87.12
C PRO A 956 7.05 -30.00 87.18
N TRP A 957 6.92 -31.02 88.04
CA TRP A 957 5.63 -31.68 88.27
C TRP A 957 4.68 -30.76 89.04
N LYS A 958 3.49 -30.53 88.49
CA LYS A 958 2.42 -29.75 89.12
C LYS A 958 1.16 -30.61 89.20
N PRO A 959 0.68 -31.00 90.40
CA PRO A 959 -0.47 -31.88 90.54
C PRO A 959 -1.79 -31.35 89.93
N SER A 960 -1.87 -30.03 89.72
CA SER A 960 -3.02 -29.34 89.12
C SER A 960 -2.93 -29.17 87.60
N SER A 961 -1.82 -29.54 86.96
CA SER A 961 -1.66 -29.40 85.51
C SER A 961 -2.53 -30.39 84.74
N GLU A 962 -2.82 -30.08 83.47
CA GLU A 962 -3.60 -30.98 82.62
C GLU A 962 -2.86 -32.31 82.38
N GLU A 963 -1.52 -32.28 82.32
CA GLU A 963 -0.68 -33.47 82.23
C GLU A 963 -0.83 -34.37 83.45
N ALA A 964 -0.78 -33.80 84.65
CA ALA A 964 -0.93 -34.57 85.89
C ALA A 964 -2.32 -35.19 85.97
N ARG A 965 -3.38 -34.43 85.67
CA ARG A 965 -4.75 -34.94 85.60
C ARG A 965 -4.89 -36.07 84.58
N PHE A 966 -4.30 -35.91 83.39
CA PHE A 966 -4.35 -36.93 82.36
C PHE A 966 -3.65 -38.22 82.80
N VAL A 967 -2.47 -38.14 83.41
CA VAL A 967 -1.74 -39.32 83.88
C VAL A 967 -2.43 -39.97 85.09
N PHE A 968 -3.13 -39.21 85.94
CA PHE A 968 -4.03 -39.76 86.96
C PHE A 968 -5.21 -40.53 86.34
N ASP A 969 -5.83 -40.00 85.28
CA ASP A 969 -6.89 -40.70 84.55
C ASP A 969 -6.39 -41.99 83.90
N LEU A 970 -5.09 -42.06 83.56
CA LEU A 970 -4.44 -43.28 83.07
C LEU A 970 -4.12 -44.30 84.18
N GLY A 971 -4.28 -43.93 85.45
CA GLY A 971 -4.17 -44.81 86.60
C GLY A 971 -2.99 -44.53 87.55
N LEU A 972 -2.24 -43.43 87.36
CA LEU A 972 -1.12 -43.09 88.26
C LEU A 972 -1.59 -42.92 89.71
N ARG A 973 -0.91 -43.63 90.62
CA ARG A 973 -1.31 -43.65 92.02
C ARG A 973 -0.81 -42.41 92.74
N ARG A 974 -1.73 -41.59 93.24
CA ARG A 974 -1.40 -40.39 94.02
C ARG A 974 -0.80 -40.73 95.38
N TYR A 975 -1.27 -41.82 95.99
CA TYR A 975 -0.84 -42.28 97.30
C TYR A 975 -0.72 -43.82 97.31
N PRO A 976 0.26 -44.38 98.04
CA PRO A 976 0.36 -45.82 98.28
C PRO A 976 -0.84 -46.33 99.07
N PRO A 977 -1.32 -47.57 98.88
CA PRO A 977 -2.28 -48.19 99.80
C PRO A 977 -1.72 -48.21 101.23
N MET A 978 -2.61 -48.13 102.23
CA MET A 978 -2.21 -48.17 103.65
C MET A 978 -1.36 -49.40 103.98
N GLU A 979 -1.75 -50.55 103.43
CA GLU A 979 -1.05 -51.83 103.59
C GLU A 979 0.41 -51.74 103.16
N THR A 980 0.70 -51.11 102.01
CA THR A 980 2.07 -50.94 101.50
C THR A 980 2.92 -50.05 102.40
N VAL A 981 2.34 -49.00 103.00
CA VAL A 981 3.06 -48.10 103.92
C VAL A 981 3.35 -48.82 105.24
N LEU A 982 2.38 -49.56 105.77
CA LEU A 982 2.54 -50.35 107.00
C LEU A 982 3.51 -51.52 106.81
N GLU A 983 3.53 -52.14 105.63
CA GLU A 983 4.51 -53.17 105.28
C GLU A 983 5.93 -52.59 105.24
N LEU A 984 6.14 -51.43 104.59
CA LEU A 984 7.44 -50.74 104.60
C LEU A 984 7.87 -50.31 106.01
N ALA A 985 6.92 -49.92 106.86
CA ALA A 985 7.17 -49.56 108.26
C ALA A 985 7.55 -50.77 109.14
N SER A 986 7.05 -51.96 108.83
CA SER A 986 7.22 -53.17 109.66
C SER A 986 8.31 -54.13 109.18
N THR A 987 8.51 -54.28 107.87
CA THR A 987 9.34 -55.35 107.28
C THR A 987 10.68 -54.89 106.70
N SER A 988 10.88 -53.59 106.44
CA SER A 988 12.13 -53.11 105.84
C SER A 988 13.32 -53.27 106.80
N THR A 989 14.46 -53.78 106.31
CA THR A 989 15.72 -53.86 107.06
C THR A 989 16.41 -52.50 107.24
N ASP A 990 16.03 -51.48 106.45
CA ASP A 990 16.55 -50.12 106.53
C ASP A 990 15.79 -49.30 107.59
N ALA A 991 16.48 -48.99 108.70
CA ALA A 991 15.92 -48.20 109.80
C ALA A 991 15.45 -46.81 109.35
N ALA A 992 16.15 -46.17 108.41
CA ALA A 992 15.78 -44.84 107.90
C ALA A 992 14.53 -44.90 107.01
N LEU A 993 14.31 -46.02 106.30
CA LEU A 993 13.09 -46.22 105.51
C LEU A 993 11.87 -46.46 106.41
N ARG A 994 11.99 -47.26 107.47
CA ARG A 994 10.90 -47.50 108.44
C ARG A 994 10.45 -46.21 109.12
N SER A 995 11.40 -45.38 109.57
CA SER A 995 11.08 -44.08 110.18
C SER A 995 10.38 -43.13 109.21
N ARG A 996 10.82 -43.11 107.94
CA ARG A 996 10.17 -42.31 106.89
C ARG A 996 8.75 -42.82 106.56
N ALA A 997 8.55 -44.15 106.53
CA ALA A 997 7.23 -44.77 106.29
C ALA A 997 6.23 -44.48 107.42
N LEU A 998 6.65 -44.58 108.69
CA LEU A 998 5.83 -44.20 109.83
C LEU A 998 5.50 -42.70 109.83
N ALA A 999 6.50 -41.84 109.57
CA ALA A 999 6.29 -40.41 109.49
C ALA A 999 5.30 -40.04 108.37
N PHE A 1000 5.43 -40.66 107.20
CA PHE A 1000 4.49 -40.49 106.11
C PHE A 1000 3.08 -40.99 106.49
N PHE A 1001 2.97 -42.16 107.11
CA PHE A 1001 1.69 -42.72 107.56
C PHE A 1001 0.98 -41.74 108.51
N PHE A 1002 1.66 -41.25 109.54
CA PHE A 1002 1.06 -40.32 110.49
C PHE A 1002 0.73 -38.96 109.88
N ASP A 1003 1.61 -38.38 109.06
CA ASP A 1003 1.39 -37.07 108.43
C ASP A 1003 0.23 -37.11 107.43
N LYS A 1004 0.05 -38.24 106.73
CA LYS A 1004 -0.95 -38.38 105.66
C LYS A 1004 -2.20 -39.19 106.02
N PHE A 1005 -2.28 -39.75 107.24
CA PHE A 1005 -3.38 -40.61 107.68
C PHE A 1005 -4.75 -39.97 107.41
N HIS A 1006 -5.03 -38.82 108.03
CA HIS A 1006 -6.31 -38.14 107.90
C HIS A 1006 -6.60 -37.58 106.50
N ALA A 1007 -5.57 -37.39 105.67
CA ALA A 1007 -5.72 -36.80 104.36
C ALA A 1007 -6.05 -37.85 103.27
N HIS A 1008 -5.59 -39.09 103.42
CA HIS A 1008 -5.55 -40.06 102.31
C HIS A 1008 -5.96 -41.50 102.66
N TYR A 1009 -6.14 -41.86 103.94
CA TYR A 1009 -6.42 -43.24 104.39
C TYR A 1009 -7.69 -43.39 105.20
#